data_AF-A0A179IJN8-F1
#
_entry.id   AF-A0A179IJN8-F1
#
_cell.length_a   1.000
_cell.length_b   1.000
_cell.length_c   1.000
_cell.angle_alpha   90.00
_cell.angle_beta   90.00
_cell.angle_gamma   90.00
#
_symmetry.space_group_name_H-M   'P 1'
#
loop_
_entity.id
_entity.type
_entity.pdbx_description
1 polymer ?
#
loop_
_entity_poly.entity_id
_entity_poly.type
_entity_poly.pdbx_seq_one_letter_code
_entity_poly.pdbx_strand_id
1 'polypeptide(L)'
;MPKVKCYSAAWLSKNAPGHQLFEPTPEAARSRALTSPYAGKKKTACGPRRTIARRGTEVFVAVGKDIRWGDLAYIKDRWANSPKERRGSSTRIKREDSNVNMEDIPSIESVGGLRVSDADHKALELSLTTNRVQTIKVPVADDIRQLIVSPNTNLLAILTTHTIHICTIPDSQHLTSEDTAPLKPKIFTLGPTTHVTSRPPIMSAVWHPLGVNGTCIVTVTADAIVRVWELSTGDRWSFDTPTTSIDLKKLADGTTLDQDFSASTSATNKGFSPDSFEMEVAAASFASKGTGGWNPMTLWVAMREGDVYALCPLLPQRWAPPPTLIPSLSVSIVATVGSIEDDASIDEKEKLLAQQQLQWMGDLDTQEPQLVDSTALGEPPIEVYTRPSRPGVTPRLQGPFDLVADPETGDELDTSVTDIMVIGKKTETDDLMLGEDDDYELELDTGDQEGLSLAVICLLSTSGQVRVYLDMEGVQAQWLPPKNKLKTSKSFGEVATPSLLAFQALDTMTPVEVTEESWPVFSADPLSRYSFFVTHHAGITFISLAPWIFRLEGELSGEFEAGTDFRIGLLVNSQSSRERVYAQPAADAAVPLTGCVVLRDPDVGYFLLSATPYEPIAVTFESPEMQVIPARRETSPEREREREASMAPLDFYEPRPIYNPPHVFDQGSSLPLLLERLRTSRHKTLVSQEVKLSPLTLQIFTDAHKILSEETYKLGVSAAEVFRRCELLQNELKQQVSKANEVKGKIDAINGVDRDDESDNIMYKRRISEARKRQEAIAQRVENLRKIVGKATTRDLSHKERAFMEEVRALSTSVSGSATSEEERDVRSRSQSQELWKRLDNVKKLQSELAANVEALKNSGQVDTPSTPELRIPQDIRRSKMQQVQGLLSRETALVDAVTSRLERLQATV
;
A
#
# COMPACT_ATOMS: atom_id res chain seq x y z
N MET A 1 -1.25 3.36 14.38
CA MET A 1 -2.43 2.79 13.70
C MET A 1 -2.76 3.67 12.51
N PRO A 2 -3.09 3.08 11.36
CA PRO A 2 -3.34 3.82 10.14
C PRO A 2 -4.73 4.47 10.22
N LYS A 3 -4.78 5.79 10.36
CA LYS A 3 -6.06 6.50 10.37
C LYS A 3 -6.65 6.46 8.98
N VAL A 4 -7.87 5.93 8.84
CA VAL A 4 -8.57 5.99 7.56
C VAL A 4 -8.82 7.45 7.20
N LYS A 5 -8.47 7.85 5.99
CA LYS A 5 -8.73 9.19 5.44
C LYS A 5 -9.97 9.18 4.54
N CYS A 6 -10.14 8.14 3.73
CA CYS A 6 -11.35 7.95 2.96
C CYS A 6 -11.58 6.47 2.60
N TYR A 7 -12.85 6.11 2.47
CA TYR A 7 -13.31 4.77 2.07
C TYR A 7 -13.63 4.68 0.57
N SER A 8 -13.21 5.67 -0.22
CA SER A 8 -13.51 5.71 -1.64
C SER A 8 -12.44 6.39 -2.46
N ALA A 9 -12.13 5.74 -3.57
CA ALA A 9 -11.45 6.30 -4.70
C ALA A 9 -12.50 6.57 -5.79
N ALA A 10 -12.88 7.84 -6.01
CA ALA A 10 -13.84 8.21 -7.06
C ALA A 10 -13.42 7.68 -8.44
N TRP A 11 -12.11 7.62 -8.69
CA TRP A 11 -11.47 7.11 -9.90
C TRP A 11 -11.55 5.57 -10.07
N LEU A 12 -12.03 4.83 -9.06
CA LEU A 12 -12.35 3.39 -9.11
C LEU A 12 -13.87 3.09 -9.05
N SER A 13 -14.72 4.12 -8.96
CA SER A 13 -16.19 3.96 -8.89
C SER A 13 -16.78 3.50 -10.24
N LYS A 14 -18.02 2.97 -10.26
CA LYS A 14 -18.68 2.38 -11.46
C LYS A 14 -18.58 3.23 -12.74
N ASN A 15 -18.56 4.55 -12.63
CA ASN A 15 -18.51 5.47 -13.77
C ASN A 15 -17.08 5.88 -14.18
N ALA A 16 -16.07 5.35 -13.47
CA ALA A 16 -14.68 5.69 -13.65
C ALA A 16 -13.92 4.59 -14.40
N PRO A 17 -12.86 4.95 -15.15
CA PRO A 17 -12.10 3.99 -15.95
C PRO A 17 -11.50 2.86 -15.12
N GLY A 18 -11.14 3.13 -13.85
CA GLY A 18 -10.56 2.12 -12.97
C GLY A 18 -11.51 1.00 -12.56
N HIS A 19 -12.83 1.20 -12.65
CA HIS A 19 -13.80 0.14 -12.33
C HIS A 19 -13.71 -1.05 -13.28
N GLN A 20 -13.23 -0.83 -14.51
CA GLN A 20 -13.01 -1.89 -15.49
C GLN A 20 -12.00 -2.93 -15.02
N LEU A 21 -11.17 -2.66 -14.00
CA LEU A 21 -10.32 -3.69 -13.38
C LEU A 21 -11.14 -4.77 -12.66
N PHE A 22 -12.38 -4.47 -12.25
CA PHE A 22 -13.18 -5.32 -11.34
C PHE A 22 -14.51 -5.81 -11.93
N GLU A 23 -15.00 -5.17 -12.99
CA GLU A 23 -16.28 -5.51 -13.65
C GLU A 23 -16.39 -7.02 -13.99
N PRO A 24 -17.48 -7.74 -13.72
CA PRO A 24 -17.55 -9.14 -14.11
C PRO A 24 -17.59 -9.32 -15.64
N THR A 25 -16.88 -10.31 -16.19
CA THR A 25 -17.05 -10.70 -17.60
C THR A 25 -18.46 -11.28 -17.84
N PRO A 26 -19.07 -11.09 -19.03
CA PRO A 26 -20.43 -11.58 -19.31
C PRO A 26 -20.55 -13.11 -19.21
N GLU A 27 -19.47 -13.86 -19.47
CA GLU A 27 -19.41 -15.32 -19.27
C GLU A 27 -19.38 -15.69 -17.77
N ALA A 28 -18.69 -14.91 -16.93
CA ALA A 28 -18.70 -15.07 -15.49
C ALA A 28 -20.08 -14.73 -14.89
N ALA A 29 -20.76 -13.71 -15.43
CA ALA A 29 -22.13 -13.38 -15.05
C ALA A 29 -23.11 -14.50 -15.44
N ARG A 30 -22.98 -15.07 -16.65
CA ARG A 30 -23.79 -16.21 -17.11
C ARG A 30 -23.54 -17.48 -16.29
N SER A 31 -22.29 -17.82 -15.98
CA SER A 31 -21.97 -19.02 -15.18
C SER A 31 -22.49 -18.93 -13.74
N ARG A 32 -22.40 -17.74 -13.09
CA ARG A 32 -23.02 -17.49 -11.78
C ARG A 32 -24.56 -17.59 -11.82
N ALA A 33 -25.18 -17.16 -12.91
CA ALA A 33 -26.62 -17.30 -13.10
C ALA A 33 -27.06 -18.74 -13.46
N LEU A 34 -26.13 -19.58 -13.93
CA LEU A 34 -26.37 -20.99 -14.29
C LEU A 34 -26.14 -21.97 -13.13
N THR A 35 -25.44 -21.56 -12.06
CA THR A 35 -25.32 -22.32 -10.83
C THR A 35 -26.66 -22.29 -10.09
N SER A 36 -27.47 -23.34 -10.26
CA SER A 36 -28.65 -23.56 -9.44
C SER A 36 -28.22 -23.77 -7.98
N PRO A 37 -28.81 -23.07 -7.00
CA PRO A 37 -28.54 -23.32 -5.58
C PRO A 37 -28.95 -24.73 -5.13
N TYR A 38 -29.69 -25.47 -5.97
CA TYR A 38 -30.14 -26.84 -5.74
C TYR A 38 -29.45 -27.89 -6.63
N ALA A 39 -28.55 -27.49 -7.54
CA ALA A 39 -27.65 -28.44 -8.19
C ALA A 39 -26.64 -28.90 -7.14
N GLY A 40 -26.95 -30.04 -6.52
CA GLY A 40 -26.45 -30.49 -5.21
C GLY A 40 -25.04 -30.02 -4.87
N LYS A 41 -24.93 -29.27 -3.76
CA LYS A 41 -23.71 -28.89 -3.02
C LYS A 41 -22.43 -29.24 -3.77
N LYS A 42 -22.18 -28.61 -4.92
CA LYS A 42 -20.86 -28.68 -5.53
C LYS A 42 -20.04 -27.77 -4.63
N LYS A 43 -19.43 -28.36 -3.58
CA LYS A 43 -18.63 -27.67 -2.56
C LYS A 43 -17.88 -26.55 -3.27
N THR A 44 -18.25 -25.30 -3.00
CA THR A 44 -17.44 -24.13 -3.31
C THR A 44 -16.03 -24.52 -2.91
N ALA A 45 -15.08 -24.52 -3.86
CA ALA A 45 -13.74 -24.98 -3.52
C ALA A 45 -13.19 -24.03 -2.45
N CYS A 46 -13.16 -24.51 -1.21
CA CYS A 46 -12.64 -23.82 -0.05
C CYS A 46 -11.13 -23.69 -0.24
N GLY A 47 -10.59 -22.53 0.10
CA GLY A 47 -9.18 -22.21 -0.12
C GLY A 47 -8.92 -20.71 -0.21
N PRO A 48 -7.66 -20.29 -0.11
CA PRO A 48 -7.28 -18.89 -0.09
C PRO A 48 -7.67 -18.16 -1.38
N ARG A 49 -8.11 -16.91 -1.25
CA ARG A 49 -8.47 -16.03 -2.37
C ARG A 49 -7.56 -14.81 -2.39
N ARG A 50 -6.49 -14.88 -3.18
CA ARG A 50 -5.51 -13.80 -3.39
C ARG A 50 -5.58 -13.34 -4.85
N THR A 51 -6.72 -12.80 -5.27
CA THR A 51 -7.00 -12.46 -6.67
C THR A 51 -6.46 -11.11 -7.14
N ILE A 52 -5.75 -10.39 -6.27
CA ILE A 52 -5.11 -9.11 -6.58
C ILE A 52 -3.62 -9.25 -6.27
N ALA A 53 -2.76 -8.83 -7.21
CA ALA A 53 -1.32 -8.69 -6.99
C ALA A 53 -0.84 -7.34 -7.51
N ARG A 54 0.36 -6.90 -7.09
CA ARG A 54 0.90 -5.57 -7.47
C ARG A 54 2.38 -5.59 -7.84
N ARG A 55 2.77 -4.61 -8.64
CA ARG A 55 4.15 -4.19 -8.94
C ARG A 55 4.21 -2.67 -8.88
N GLY A 56 4.82 -2.09 -7.85
CA GLY A 56 4.75 -0.64 -7.63
C GLY A 56 3.29 -0.17 -7.53
N THR A 57 2.90 0.71 -8.46
CA THR A 57 1.53 1.25 -8.64
C THR A 57 0.67 0.41 -9.60
N GLU A 58 1.26 -0.53 -10.32
CA GLU A 58 0.53 -1.44 -11.20
C GLU A 58 -0.15 -2.55 -10.41
N VAL A 59 -1.38 -2.87 -10.81
CA VAL A 59 -2.18 -3.95 -10.21
C VAL A 59 -2.65 -4.95 -11.25
N PHE A 60 -2.64 -6.22 -10.84
CA PHE A 60 -3.13 -7.35 -11.60
C PHE A 60 -4.34 -7.93 -10.85
N VAL A 61 -5.51 -7.89 -11.46
CA VAL A 61 -6.78 -8.35 -10.87
C VAL A 61 -7.29 -9.54 -11.66
N ALA A 62 -7.42 -10.69 -11.00
CA ALA A 62 -8.01 -11.88 -11.60
C ALA A 62 -9.55 -11.78 -11.61
N VAL A 63 -10.14 -11.89 -12.80
CA VAL A 63 -11.60 -11.91 -13.01
C VAL A 63 -11.96 -13.21 -13.73
N GLY A 64 -12.26 -14.25 -12.95
CA GLY A 64 -12.50 -15.60 -13.45
C GLY A 64 -11.23 -16.21 -14.04
N LYS A 65 -11.16 -16.30 -15.36
CA LYS A 65 -10.03 -16.90 -16.12
C LYS A 65 -9.10 -15.88 -16.76
N ASP A 66 -9.45 -14.61 -16.70
CA ASP A 66 -8.67 -13.52 -17.29
C ASP A 66 -8.03 -12.68 -16.19
N ILE A 67 -6.91 -12.03 -16.51
CA ILE A 67 -6.26 -11.06 -15.63
C ILE A 67 -6.41 -9.68 -16.24
N ARG A 68 -6.83 -8.70 -15.44
CA ARG A 68 -6.87 -7.29 -15.82
C ARG A 68 -5.72 -6.55 -15.20
N TRP A 69 -5.03 -5.78 -16.00
CA TRP A 69 -3.82 -5.07 -15.62
C TRP A 69 -3.99 -3.57 -15.87
N GLY A 70 -3.60 -2.76 -14.88
CA GLY A 70 -3.63 -1.31 -14.99
C GLY A 70 -2.76 -0.65 -13.92
N ASP A 71 -2.38 0.59 -14.18
CA ASP A 71 -1.60 1.43 -13.26
C ASP A 71 -2.51 2.39 -12.49
N LEU A 72 -2.53 2.26 -11.16
CA LEU A 72 -3.38 3.07 -10.30
C LEU A 72 -2.99 4.55 -10.29
N ALA A 73 -1.70 4.89 -10.33
CA ALA A 73 -1.24 6.27 -10.35
C ALA A 73 -1.72 6.95 -11.64
N TYR A 74 -1.56 6.23 -12.76
CA TYR A 74 -2.01 6.67 -14.06
C TYR A 74 -3.53 6.87 -14.14
N ILE A 75 -4.31 5.91 -13.64
CA ILE A 75 -5.78 5.98 -13.63
C ILE A 75 -6.24 7.17 -12.76
N LYS A 76 -5.61 7.39 -11.60
CA LYS A 76 -5.91 8.49 -10.69
C LYS A 76 -5.61 9.86 -11.31
N ASP A 77 -4.43 10.05 -11.89
CA ASP A 77 -4.05 11.32 -12.53
C ASP A 77 -4.95 11.65 -13.74
N ARG A 78 -5.26 10.64 -14.57
CA ARG A 78 -6.18 10.83 -15.69
C ARG A 78 -7.59 11.24 -15.24
N TRP A 79 -8.08 10.64 -14.15
CA TRP A 79 -9.38 11.02 -13.58
C TRP A 79 -9.36 12.48 -13.11
N ALA A 80 -8.33 12.88 -12.37
CA ALA A 80 -8.16 14.25 -11.88
C ALA A 80 -8.05 15.28 -13.03
N ASN A 81 -7.43 14.90 -14.14
CA ASN A 81 -7.26 15.76 -15.33
C ASN A 81 -8.45 15.73 -16.30
N SER A 82 -9.51 14.96 -16.01
CA SER A 82 -10.69 14.87 -16.87
C SER A 82 -11.51 16.19 -16.88
N PRO A 83 -11.84 16.76 -18.06
CA PRO A 83 -12.51 18.04 -18.17
C PRO A 83 -13.95 18.06 -17.60
N LYS A 84 -14.53 16.89 -17.29
CA LYS A 84 -15.87 16.77 -16.69
C LYS A 84 -15.92 17.31 -15.24
N GLU A 85 -14.85 17.19 -14.45
CA GLU A 85 -14.84 17.70 -13.07
C GLU A 85 -14.54 19.21 -12.95
N ARG A 86 -13.84 19.82 -13.92
CA ARG A 86 -13.66 21.29 -13.93
C ARG A 86 -14.98 22.06 -14.02
N ARG A 87 -16.08 21.43 -14.49
CA ARG A 87 -17.43 22.01 -14.47
C ARG A 87 -18.20 21.77 -13.16
N GLY A 88 -17.78 20.80 -12.34
CA GLY A 88 -18.45 20.44 -11.07
C GLY A 88 -18.05 21.30 -9.88
N SER A 89 -16.86 21.91 -9.91
CA SER A 89 -16.35 22.76 -8.82
C SER A 89 -16.76 24.24 -8.91
N SER A 90 -17.44 24.69 -9.97
CA SER A 90 -18.08 26.01 -9.96
C SER A 90 -19.48 25.86 -9.39
N THR A 91 -19.66 26.26 -8.13
CA THR A 91 -20.96 26.37 -7.47
C THR A 91 -21.97 27.08 -8.36
N ARG A 92 -22.92 26.34 -8.94
CA ARG A 92 -24.11 26.93 -9.55
C ARG A 92 -24.96 27.50 -8.41
N ILE A 93 -24.80 28.80 -8.15
CA ILE A 93 -25.75 29.57 -7.35
C ILE A 93 -27.08 29.53 -8.10
N LYS A 94 -28.00 28.73 -7.58
CA LYS A 94 -29.38 28.61 -8.06
C LYS A 94 -30.08 29.95 -7.80
N ARG A 95 -30.47 30.66 -8.84
CA ARG A 95 -31.31 31.87 -8.77
C ARG A 95 -32.75 31.43 -9.06
N GLU A 96 -33.66 31.67 -8.12
CA GLU A 96 -35.10 31.43 -8.30
C GLU A 96 -35.73 32.50 -9.22
N ASP A 97 -36.44 31.98 -10.23
CA ASP A 97 -37.65 32.40 -10.95
C ASP A 97 -37.96 33.88 -11.28
N SER A 98 -38.21 34.14 -12.57
CA SER A 98 -39.54 34.57 -13.06
C SER A 98 -39.64 34.64 -14.60
N ASN A 99 -40.63 33.91 -15.13
CA ASN A 99 -41.35 33.99 -16.41
C ASN A 99 -40.94 35.07 -17.44
N VAL A 100 -40.42 34.65 -18.61
CA VAL A 100 -40.77 35.24 -19.93
C VAL A 100 -40.70 34.16 -21.03
N ASN A 101 -41.66 34.24 -21.95
CA ASN A 101 -42.02 33.34 -23.03
C ASN A 101 -40.93 32.96 -24.05
N MET A 102 -41.19 31.78 -24.63
CA MET A 102 -40.69 31.22 -25.87
C MET A 102 -40.87 32.15 -27.08
N GLU A 103 -39.92 32.04 -28.01
CA GLU A 103 -39.90 32.42 -29.44
C GLU A 103 -38.88 33.52 -29.84
N ASP A 104 -38.11 33.16 -30.88
CA ASP A 104 -37.23 33.97 -31.74
C ASP A 104 -35.85 34.44 -31.22
N ILE A 105 -34.81 33.66 -31.58
CA ILE A 105 -33.45 34.17 -31.77
C ILE A 105 -32.97 33.74 -33.17
N PRO A 106 -32.76 34.68 -34.12
CA PRO A 106 -32.04 34.38 -35.35
C PRO A 106 -30.53 34.35 -35.07
N SER A 107 -29.89 33.37 -35.67
CA SER A 107 -28.46 33.13 -35.75
C SER A 107 -27.67 34.32 -36.31
N ILE A 108 -26.67 34.78 -35.58
CA ILE A 108 -25.53 35.57 -36.09
C ILE A 108 -24.26 34.71 -35.98
N GLU A 109 -23.72 34.36 -37.14
CA GLU A 109 -22.38 33.80 -37.30
C GLU A 109 -21.31 34.91 -37.25
N SER A 110 -20.05 34.47 -37.08
CA SER A 110 -18.75 35.16 -37.21
C SER A 110 -18.14 35.61 -35.85
N VAL A 111 -16.89 35.34 -35.47
CA VAL A 111 -15.66 34.94 -36.19
C VAL A 111 -14.71 34.20 -35.23
N GLY A 112 -14.09 33.10 -35.71
CA GLY A 112 -12.90 32.44 -35.15
C GLY A 112 -13.20 31.29 -34.18
N GLY A 113 -12.92 30.02 -34.45
CA GLY A 113 -12.12 29.40 -35.50
C GLY A 113 -11.49 28.11 -34.97
N LEU A 114 -12.32 27.12 -34.57
CA LEU A 114 -12.03 25.67 -34.68
C LEU A 114 -13.36 24.92 -34.42
N ARG A 115 -14.09 24.58 -35.49
CA ARG A 115 -15.26 23.69 -35.39
C ARG A 115 -14.71 22.26 -35.34
N VAL A 116 -14.65 21.69 -34.14
CA VAL A 116 -14.50 20.24 -33.93
C VAL A 116 -15.80 19.61 -34.42
N SER A 117 -15.74 18.75 -35.43
CA SER A 117 -16.95 18.11 -35.99
C SER A 117 -17.59 17.18 -34.94
N ASP A 118 -18.89 16.86 -35.05
CA ASP A 118 -19.52 15.85 -34.16
C ASP A 118 -18.84 14.46 -34.28
N ALA A 119 -18.15 14.20 -35.39
CA ALA A 119 -17.29 13.04 -35.58
C ALA A 119 -15.98 13.16 -34.79
N ASP A 120 -15.39 14.34 -34.70
CA ASP A 120 -14.22 14.63 -33.84
C ASP A 120 -14.61 14.67 -32.36
N HIS A 121 -15.83 15.10 -32.02
CA HIS A 121 -16.35 14.98 -30.65
C HIS A 121 -16.57 13.51 -30.28
N LYS A 122 -17.07 12.67 -31.19
CA LYS A 122 -17.13 11.21 -31.00
C LYS A 122 -15.77 10.54 -31.01
N ALA A 123 -14.80 11.03 -31.78
CA ALA A 123 -13.44 10.48 -31.81
C ALA A 123 -12.63 10.91 -30.59
N LEU A 124 -12.84 12.13 -30.08
CA LEU A 124 -12.29 12.63 -28.82
C LEU A 124 -12.98 11.97 -27.63
N GLU A 125 -14.30 11.73 -27.69
CA GLU A 125 -15.05 10.94 -26.70
C GLU A 125 -14.61 9.48 -26.75
N LEU A 126 -14.39 8.88 -27.93
CA LEU A 126 -13.78 7.55 -28.08
C LEU A 126 -12.37 7.52 -27.51
N SER A 127 -11.52 8.52 -27.81
CA SER A 127 -10.14 8.66 -27.30
C SER A 127 -10.10 8.87 -25.77
N LEU A 128 -11.07 9.59 -25.23
CA LEU A 128 -11.28 9.79 -23.79
C LEU A 128 -11.90 8.55 -23.11
N THR A 129 -12.60 7.70 -23.87
CA THR A 129 -13.16 6.40 -23.42
C THR A 129 -12.28 5.19 -23.77
N THR A 130 -11.16 5.36 -24.48
CA THR A 130 -10.21 4.26 -24.71
C THR A 130 -9.44 4.00 -23.42
N ASN A 131 -10.01 3.03 -22.73
CA ASN A 131 -9.60 2.23 -21.59
C ASN A 131 -8.11 1.92 -21.60
N ARG A 132 -7.41 2.28 -20.51
CA ARG A 132 -6.01 1.89 -20.28
C ARG A 132 -5.91 0.73 -19.27
N VAL A 133 -6.93 -0.13 -19.27
CA VAL A 133 -6.92 -1.42 -18.58
C VAL A 133 -6.70 -2.47 -19.64
N GLN A 134 -5.57 -3.17 -19.56
CA GLN A 134 -5.24 -4.23 -20.49
C GLN A 134 -5.80 -5.55 -19.97
N THR A 135 -6.38 -6.36 -20.86
CA THR A 135 -6.78 -7.73 -20.53
C THR A 135 -5.69 -8.69 -20.95
N ILE A 136 -5.19 -9.50 -20.02
CA ILE A 136 -4.24 -10.59 -20.24
C ILE A 136 -5.04 -11.89 -20.28
N LYS A 137 -5.00 -12.57 -21.43
CA LYS A 137 -5.64 -13.88 -21.59
C LYS A 137 -4.71 -14.98 -21.08
N VAL A 138 -5.21 -15.80 -20.15
CA VAL A 138 -4.43 -16.86 -19.50
C VAL A 138 -4.97 -18.23 -19.92
N PRO A 139 -4.12 -19.24 -20.20
CA PRO A 139 -4.55 -20.59 -20.56
C PRO A 139 -5.00 -21.43 -19.34
N VAL A 140 -5.84 -20.88 -18.46
CA VAL A 140 -6.37 -21.59 -17.29
C VAL A 140 -7.70 -22.30 -17.59
N ALA A 141 -7.85 -23.50 -17.06
CA ALA A 141 -9.08 -24.28 -17.21
C ALA A 141 -10.16 -23.90 -16.19
N ASP A 142 -9.76 -23.45 -15.01
CA ASP A 142 -10.60 -23.12 -13.85
C ASP A 142 -10.35 -21.66 -13.41
N ASP A 143 -11.18 -21.15 -12.50
CA ASP A 143 -11.05 -19.79 -11.99
C ASP A 143 -9.73 -19.59 -11.22
N ILE A 144 -9.10 -18.44 -11.44
CA ILE A 144 -7.86 -18.06 -10.77
C ILE A 144 -8.16 -17.76 -9.29
N ARG A 145 -7.38 -18.37 -8.39
CA ARG A 145 -7.52 -18.23 -6.93
C ARG A 145 -6.44 -17.36 -6.32
N GLN A 146 -5.20 -17.48 -6.80
CA GLN A 146 -4.06 -16.73 -6.26
C GLN A 146 -3.20 -16.14 -7.37
N LEU A 147 -2.75 -14.91 -7.17
CA LEU A 147 -1.78 -14.19 -7.98
C LEU A 147 -0.60 -13.79 -7.09
N ILE A 148 0.62 -14.16 -7.48
CA ILE A 148 1.81 -13.93 -6.65
C ILE A 148 2.95 -13.42 -7.54
N VAL A 149 3.34 -12.17 -7.33
CA VAL A 149 4.43 -11.52 -8.09
C VAL A 149 5.78 -11.93 -7.50
N SER A 150 6.77 -12.11 -8.37
CA SER A 150 8.14 -12.47 -7.97
C SER A 150 8.84 -11.33 -7.21
N PRO A 151 9.89 -11.63 -6.42
CA PRO A 151 10.65 -10.62 -5.66
C PRO A 151 11.20 -9.48 -6.51
N ASN A 152 11.60 -9.76 -7.76
CA ASN A 152 12.14 -8.80 -8.73
C ASN A 152 11.06 -8.22 -9.66
N THR A 153 9.80 -8.58 -9.45
CA THR A 153 8.63 -8.06 -10.19
C THR A 153 8.63 -8.31 -11.71
N ASN A 154 9.31 -9.37 -12.13
CA ASN A 154 9.46 -9.80 -13.52
C ASN A 154 8.54 -10.98 -13.91
N LEU A 155 8.14 -11.80 -12.93
CA LEU A 155 7.33 -12.99 -13.12
C LEU A 155 6.06 -12.89 -12.26
N LEU A 156 4.97 -13.44 -12.78
CA LEU A 156 3.70 -13.56 -12.09
C LEU A 156 3.29 -15.04 -12.05
N ALA A 157 3.19 -15.60 -10.85
CA ALA A 157 2.60 -16.91 -10.64
C ALA A 157 1.07 -16.79 -10.59
N ILE A 158 0.39 -17.58 -11.42
CA ILE A 158 -1.06 -17.63 -11.59
C ILE A 158 -1.55 -19.00 -11.18
N LEU A 159 -2.28 -19.08 -10.07
CA LEU A 159 -2.75 -20.33 -9.49
C LEU A 159 -4.26 -20.47 -9.63
N THR A 160 -4.69 -21.65 -10.04
CA THR A 160 -6.06 -22.15 -9.81
C THR A 160 -6.06 -23.00 -8.54
N THR A 161 -7.09 -23.82 -8.34
CA THR A 161 -7.13 -24.80 -7.24
C THR A 161 -6.03 -25.89 -7.36
N HIS A 162 -5.64 -26.27 -8.58
CA HIS A 162 -4.75 -27.43 -8.82
C HIS A 162 -3.61 -27.14 -9.81
N THR A 163 -3.71 -26.08 -10.62
CA THR A 163 -2.74 -25.79 -11.68
C THR A 163 -2.04 -24.47 -11.41
N ILE A 164 -0.77 -24.38 -11.79
CA ILE A 164 0.04 -23.17 -11.68
C ILE A 164 0.66 -22.82 -13.03
N HIS A 165 0.62 -21.53 -13.36
CA HIS A 165 1.20 -20.98 -14.59
C HIS A 165 2.10 -19.80 -14.23
N ILE A 166 3.24 -19.69 -14.90
CA ILE A 166 4.19 -18.59 -14.73
C ILE A 166 4.10 -17.68 -15.96
N CYS A 167 3.66 -16.45 -15.75
CA CYS A 167 3.59 -15.41 -16.77
C CYS A 167 4.82 -14.50 -16.65
N THR A 168 5.53 -14.27 -17.75
CA THR A 168 6.50 -13.17 -17.82
C THR A 168 5.71 -11.86 -17.88
N ILE A 169 5.90 -10.98 -16.91
CA ILE A 169 5.15 -9.72 -16.84
C ILE A 169 5.57 -8.84 -18.03
N PRO A 170 4.63 -8.36 -18.86
CA PRO A 170 4.95 -7.49 -19.99
C PRO A 170 5.50 -6.13 -19.54
N ASP A 171 6.17 -5.44 -20.47
CA ASP A 171 6.68 -4.10 -20.24
C ASP A 171 5.54 -3.09 -20.06
N SER A 172 5.69 -2.18 -19.09
CA SER A 172 4.71 -1.15 -18.70
C SER A 172 4.32 -0.23 -19.85
N GLN A 173 5.14 -0.12 -20.90
CA GLN A 173 4.83 0.62 -22.13
C GLN A 173 3.56 0.12 -22.83
N HIS A 174 3.18 -1.13 -22.63
CA HIS A 174 1.91 -1.64 -23.16
C HIS A 174 0.70 -0.93 -22.55
N LEU A 175 0.77 -0.46 -21.30
CA LEU A 175 -0.30 0.33 -20.67
C LEU A 175 -0.42 1.74 -21.25
N THR A 176 0.62 2.27 -21.90
CA THR A 176 0.58 3.60 -22.53
C THR A 176 0.28 3.54 -24.03
N SER A 177 0.36 2.36 -24.65
CA SER A 177 0.06 2.12 -26.05
C SER A 177 -1.43 2.30 -26.40
N GLU A 178 -1.74 2.61 -27.67
CA GLU A 178 -3.11 2.75 -28.16
C GLU A 178 -3.81 1.40 -28.43
N ASP A 179 -3.06 0.29 -28.35
CA ASP A 179 -3.59 -1.04 -28.63
C ASP A 179 -4.33 -1.62 -27.42
N THR A 180 -5.66 -1.74 -27.55
CA THR A 180 -6.56 -2.32 -26.55
C THR A 180 -6.80 -3.82 -26.76
N ALA A 181 -6.12 -4.45 -27.72
CA ALA A 181 -6.23 -5.87 -27.95
C ALA A 181 -5.76 -6.69 -26.72
N PRO A 182 -6.39 -7.84 -26.44
CA PRO A 182 -6.00 -8.68 -25.32
C PRO A 182 -4.57 -9.19 -25.50
N LEU A 183 -3.71 -8.90 -24.53
CA LEU A 183 -2.32 -9.34 -24.56
C LEU A 183 -2.22 -10.84 -24.32
N LYS A 184 -1.28 -11.46 -25.03
CA LYS A 184 -0.87 -12.85 -24.88
C LYS A 184 0.60 -12.91 -24.52
N PRO A 185 0.97 -12.57 -23.27
CA PRO A 185 2.35 -12.68 -22.81
C PRO A 185 2.81 -14.15 -22.83
N LYS A 186 4.12 -14.37 -22.72
CA LYS A 186 4.69 -15.71 -22.63
C LYS A 186 4.29 -16.32 -21.28
N ILE A 187 3.50 -17.39 -21.34
CA ILE A 187 3.01 -18.10 -20.16
C ILE A 187 3.48 -19.55 -20.25
N PHE A 188 4.07 -20.04 -19.17
CA PHE A 188 4.55 -21.42 -19.03
C PHE A 188 3.70 -22.15 -18.00
N THR A 189 3.30 -23.38 -18.29
CA THR A 189 2.65 -24.25 -17.29
C THR A 189 3.72 -24.85 -16.40
N LEU A 190 3.58 -24.71 -15.08
CA LEU A 190 4.53 -25.25 -14.12
C LEU A 190 4.07 -26.64 -13.67
N GLY A 191 4.92 -27.64 -13.89
CA GLY A 191 4.67 -29.05 -13.62
C GLY A 191 3.45 -29.61 -14.34
N PRO A 192 3.44 -29.75 -15.69
CA PRO A 192 2.27 -30.20 -16.44
C PRO A 192 1.73 -31.59 -16.05
N THR A 193 2.56 -32.44 -15.43
CA THR A 193 2.17 -33.75 -14.90
C THR A 193 2.06 -33.78 -13.37
N THR A 194 2.45 -32.69 -12.72
CA THR A 194 2.56 -32.57 -11.25
C THR A 194 1.39 -31.78 -10.68
N HIS A 195 1.14 -30.60 -11.24
CA HIS A 195 0.08 -29.67 -10.85
C HIS A 195 -1.10 -29.79 -11.83
N VAL A 196 -1.90 -30.82 -11.62
CA VAL A 196 -3.04 -31.20 -12.47
C VAL A 196 -4.26 -31.45 -11.60
N THR A 197 -5.47 -31.30 -12.14
CA THR A 197 -6.73 -31.56 -11.44
C THR A 197 -6.90 -33.00 -10.94
N SER A 198 -6.11 -33.95 -11.43
CA SER A 198 -6.07 -35.33 -10.95
C SER A 198 -5.13 -35.54 -9.76
N ARG A 199 -4.34 -34.53 -9.39
CA ARG A 199 -3.40 -34.54 -8.26
C ARG A 199 -3.95 -33.68 -7.11
N PRO A 200 -3.34 -33.71 -5.91
CA PRO A 200 -3.78 -32.88 -4.79
C PRO A 200 -3.72 -31.37 -5.09
N PRO A 201 -4.62 -30.56 -4.49
CA PRO A 201 -4.66 -29.12 -4.72
C PRO A 201 -3.42 -28.41 -4.18
N ILE A 202 -3.16 -27.23 -4.74
CA ILE A 202 -2.06 -26.36 -4.32
C ILE A 202 -2.58 -25.46 -3.22
N MET A 203 -1.91 -25.48 -2.06
CA MET A 203 -2.31 -24.70 -0.89
C MET A 203 -1.50 -23.40 -0.80
N SER A 204 -0.18 -23.51 -1.00
CA SER A 204 0.71 -22.35 -1.02
C SER A 204 1.68 -22.40 -2.20
N ALA A 205 1.99 -21.23 -2.75
CA ALA A 205 3.15 -21.03 -3.60
C ALA A 205 3.87 -19.77 -3.14
N VAL A 206 5.15 -19.89 -2.80
CA VAL A 206 5.95 -18.80 -2.26
C VAL A 206 7.26 -18.71 -3.02
N TRP A 207 7.67 -17.50 -3.38
CA TRP A 207 8.98 -17.29 -3.98
C TRP A 207 10.05 -17.44 -2.90
N HIS A 208 11.12 -18.16 -3.23
CA HIS A 208 12.22 -18.37 -2.30
C HIS A 208 12.94 -17.03 -2.04
N PRO A 209 13.14 -16.60 -0.77
CA PRO A 209 13.75 -15.30 -0.47
C PRO A 209 15.16 -15.14 -1.07
N LEU A 210 15.94 -16.22 -1.05
CA LEU A 210 17.32 -16.27 -1.57
C LEU A 210 17.41 -16.83 -3.00
N GLY A 211 16.29 -16.86 -3.74
CA GLY A 211 16.28 -17.35 -5.11
C GLY A 211 17.03 -16.42 -6.07
N VAL A 212 17.93 -16.96 -6.89
CA VAL A 212 18.70 -16.16 -7.87
C VAL A 212 17.76 -15.37 -8.78
N ASN A 213 17.95 -14.05 -8.85
CA ASN A 213 17.11 -13.13 -9.62
C ASN A 213 15.59 -13.24 -9.34
N GLY A 214 15.21 -13.74 -8.15
CA GLY A 214 13.81 -13.96 -7.79
C GLY A 214 13.09 -14.98 -8.68
N THR A 215 13.82 -15.92 -9.31
CA THR A 215 13.27 -16.91 -10.26
C THR A 215 12.99 -18.28 -9.64
N CYS A 216 13.17 -18.43 -8.33
CA CYS A 216 12.90 -19.68 -7.62
C CYS A 216 11.55 -19.62 -6.90
N ILE A 217 10.65 -20.55 -7.22
CA ILE A 217 9.34 -20.68 -6.56
C ILE A 217 9.24 -22.03 -5.85
N VAL A 218 8.63 -22.03 -4.67
CA VAL A 218 8.34 -23.22 -3.88
C VAL A 218 6.84 -23.43 -3.86
N THR A 219 6.38 -24.62 -4.22
CA THR A 219 4.96 -24.99 -4.19
C THR A 219 4.72 -26.05 -3.13
N VAL A 220 3.65 -25.88 -2.36
CA VAL A 220 3.22 -26.84 -1.33
C VAL A 220 1.80 -27.29 -1.62
N THR A 221 1.61 -28.60 -1.74
CA THR A 221 0.31 -29.23 -1.98
C THR A 221 -0.35 -29.69 -0.69
N ALA A 222 -1.68 -29.88 -0.71
CA ALA A 222 -2.45 -30.27 0.47
C ALA A 222 -1.99 -31.59 1.10
N ASP A 223 -1.39 -32.48 0.32
CA ASP A 223 -0.82 -33.74 0.79
C ASP A 223 0.62 -33.62 1.32
N ALA A 224 1.02 -32.43 1.79
CA ALA A 224 2.32 -32.16 2.39
C ALA A 224 3.53 -32.50 1.51
N ILE A 225 3.46 -32.17 0.21
CA ILE A 225 4.61 -32.27 -0.68
C ILE A 225 5.14 -30.88 -1.02
N VAL A 226 6.41 -30.65 -0.67
CA VAL A 226 7.15 -29.42 -0.97
C VAL A 226 7.98 -29.63 -2.23
N ARG A 227 7.87 -28.71 -3.20
CA ARG A 227 8.66 -28.74 -4.44
C ARG A 227 9.31 -27.40 -4.70
N VAL A 228 10.60 -27.42 -5.01
CA VAL A 228 11.40 -26.25 -5.36
C VAL A 228 11.60 -26.23 -6.87
N TRP A 229 11.27 -25.10 -7.50
CA TRP A 229 11.34 -24.90 -8.94
C TRP A 229 12.25 -23.72 -9.25
N GLU A 230 13.37 -23.97 -9.93
CA GLU A 230 14.31 -22.92 -10.33
C GLU A 230 14.07 -22.57 -11.80
N LEU A 231 13.36 -21.48 -12.04
CA LEU A 231 12.81 -21.16 -13.35
C LEU A 231 13.85 -20.45 -14.23
N SER A 232 13.93 -20.86 -15.49
CA SER A 232 14.75 -20.19 -16.49
C SER A 232 13.98 -20.06 -17.80
N THR A 233 13.83 -18.83 -18.30
CA THR A 233 13.07 -18.58 -19.54
C THR A 233 13.71 -19.17 -20.80
N GLY A 234 15.01 -19.50 -20.73
CA GLY A 234 15.79 -20.17 -21.77
C GLY A 234 15.70 -21.70 -21.73
N ASP A 235 15.38 -22.29 -20.57
CA ASP A 235 15.25 -23.73 -20.40
C ASP A 235 13.81 -24.12 -20.07
N ARG A 236 13.11 -24.77 -21.01
CA ARG A 236 11.73 -25.21 -20.78
C ARG A 236 11.63 -26.30 -19.70
N TRP A 237 12.68 -27.12 -19.53
CA TRP A 237 12.67 -28.22 -18.57
C TRP A 237 12.55 -27.73 -17.12
N SER A 238 13.05 -26.52 -16.85
CA SER A 238 12.90 -25.82 -15.57
C SER A 238 11.44 -25.63 -15.13
N PHE A 239 10.49 -25.61 -16.08
CA PHE A 239 9.06 -25.53 -15.79
C PHE A 239 8.39 -26.90 -15.70
N ASP A 240 8.98 -27.95 -16.27
CA ASP A 240 8.37 -29.28 -16.32
C ASP A 240 8.65 -30.09 -15.06
N THR A 241 9.88 -30.02 -14.53
CA THR A 241 10.32 -30.79 -13.36
C THR A 241 10.94 -29.92 -12.27
N PRO A 242 10.61 -30.18 -10.98
CA PRO A 242 11.22 -29.45 -9.87
C PRO A 242 12.68 -29.89 -9.66
N THR A 243 13.51 -28.99 -9.14
CA THR A 243 14.91 -29.30 -8.81
C THR A 243 15.04 -30.11 -7.53
N THR A 244 14.11 -29.92 -6.59
CA THR A 244 14.02 -30.68 -5.35
C THR A 244 12.54 -30.96 -5.05
N SER A 245 12.21 -32.20 -4.68
CA SER A 245 10.87 -32.59 -4.25
C SER A 245 10.99 -33.35 -2.94
N ILE A 246 10.21 -32.98 -1.94
CA ILE A 246 10.24 -33.53 -0.59
C ILE A 246 8.81 -33.89 -0.18
N ASP A 247 8.57 -35.16 0.11
CA ASP A 247 7.32 -35.67 0.69
C ASP A 247 7.47 -35.63 2.22
N LEU A 248 6.79 -34.68 2.86
CA LEU A 248 6.95 -34.44 4.30
C LEU A 248 6.51 -35.64 5.14
N LYS A 249 5.53 -36.42 4.66
CA LYS A 249 5.07 -37.63 5.37
C LYS A 249 6.17 -38.67 5.45
N LYS A 250 6.88 -38.90 4.34
CA LYS A 250 8.06 -39.80 4.32
C LYS A 250 9.20 -39.27 5.19
N LEU A 251 9.35 -37.94 5.24
CA LEU A 251 10.40 -37.29 6.01
C LEU A 251 10.12 -37.31 7.52
N ALA A 252 8.84 -37.22 7.92
CA ALA A 252 8.39 -37.35 9.31
C ALA A 252 8.77 -38.73 9.89
N ASP A 253 8.57 -39.80 9.10
CA ASP A 253 8.98 -41.17 9.45
C ASP A 253 10.48 -41.46 9.20
N GLY A 254 11.20 -40.46 8.68
CA GLY A 254 12.59 -40.59 8.26
C GLY A 254 13.55 -40.82 9.44
N THR A 255 14.43 -41.82 9.32
CA THR A 255 15.42 -42.12 10.38
C THR A 255 16.84 -41.73 10.02
N THR A 256 17.16 -41.70 8.72
CA THR A 256 18.53 -41.49 8.23
C THR A 256 18.54 -40.57 7.02
N LEU A 257 19.58 -39.77 6.89
CA LEU A 257 19.76 -38.84 5.77
C LEU A 257 19.84 -39.49 4.37
N ASP A 258 20.17 -40.78 4.27
CA ASP A 258 20.32 -41.49 2.98
C ASP A 258 18.98 -42.05 2.41
N GLN A 259 17.86 -41.85 3.11
CA GLN A 259 16.56 -42.34 2.65
C GLN A 259 16.01 -41.46 1.51
N ASP A 260 15.18 -42.06 0.65
CA ASP A 260 14.53 -41.31 -0.43
C ASP A 260 13.25 -40.63 0.07
N PHE A 261 13.35 -39.32 0.28
CA PHE A 261 12.23 -38.46 0.66
C PHE A 261 11.52 -37.82 -0.54
N SER A 262 11.87 -38.19 -1.77
CA SER A 262 11.25 -37.61 -2.95
C SER A 262 9.82 -38.09 -3.16
N ALA A 263 8.99 -37.22 -3.75
CA ALA A 263 7.62 -37.58 -4.10
C ALA A 263 7.61 -38.49 -5.33
N SER A 264 6.86 -39.60 -5.26
CA SER A 264 6.76 -40.53 -6.39
C SER A 264 5.99 -39.92 -7.55
N THR A 265 6.61 -39.85 -8.73
CA THR A 265 5.96 -39.38 -9.96
C THR A 265 4.98 -40.42 -10.52
N SER A 266 5.19 -41.71 -10.21
CA SER A 266 4.41 -42.83 -10.76
C SER A 266 3.20 -43.22 -9.90
N ALA A 267 3.20 -42.88 -8.61
CA ALA A 267 2.11 -43.19 -7.70
C ALA A 267 0.96 -42.18 -7.84
N THR A 268 0.04 -42.43 -8.76
CA THR A 268 -1.14 -41.57 -8.98
C THR A 268 -2.33 -41.92 -8.09
N ASN A 269 -2.38 -43.15 -7.57
CA ASN A 269 -3.45 -43.57 -6.67
C ASN A 269 -3.12 -43.16 -5.24
N LYS A 270 -4.08 -42.51 -4.56
CA LYS A 270 -3.98 -42.17 -3.15
C LYS A 270 -4.02 -43.47 -2.32
N GLY A 271 -3.02 -43.66 -1.46
CA GLY A 271 -3.08 -44.65 -0.38
C GLY A 271 -3.98 -44.17 0.76
N PHE A 272 -4.17 -45.02 1.76
CA PHE A 272 -4.82 -44.65 3.02
C PHE A 272 -3.74 -44.52 4.10
N SER A 273 -3.62 -43.35 4.72
CA SER A 273 -2.71 -43.04 5.84
C SER A 273 -3.41 -42.09 6.81
N PRO A 274 -3.19 -42.17 8.14
CA PRO A 274 -3.65 -41.14 9.07
C PRO A 274 -3.16 -39.74 8.68
N ASP A 275 -1.92 -39.63 8.17
CA ASP A 275 -1.36 -38.36 7.67
C ASP A 275 -2.13 -37.73 6.50
N SER A 276 -3.15 -38.40 5.96
CA SER A 276 -4.04 -37.78 4.97
C SER A 276 -4.95 -36.70 5.56
N PHE A 277 -5.16 -36.70 6.88
CA PHE A 277 -5.86 -35.65 7.62
C PHE A 277 -4.90 -34.88 8.54
N GLU A 278 -4.02 -35.56 9.28
CA GLU A 278 -3.10 -34.91 10.25
C GLU A 278 -2.11 -33.97 9.54
N MET A 279 -1.54 -34.42 8.42
CA MET A 279 -0.61 -33.63 7.61
C MET A 279 -1.30 -33.01 6.39
N GLU A 280 -2.57 -32.59 6.52
CA GLU A 280 -3.20 -31.74 5.50
C GLU A 280 -2.68 -30.30 5.62
N VAL A 281 -1.93 -29.82 4.62
CA VAL A 281 -1.34 -28.47 4.68
C VAL A 281 -2.43 -27.39 4.50
N ALA A 282 -2.46 -26.41 5.39
CA ALA A 282 -3.26 -25.20 5.23
C ALA A 282 -2.51 -24.12 4.42
N ALA A 283 -1.30 -23.79 4.87
CA ALA A 283 -0.46 -22.77 4.26
C ALA A 283 1.01 -22.98 4.59
N ALA A 284 1.89 -22.33 3.82
CA ALA A 284 3.33 -22.34 4.06
C ALA A 284 3.91 -20.98 3.72
N SER A 285 4.89 -20.52 4.50
CA SER A 285 5.54 -19.22 4.34
C SER A 285 7.03 -19.30 4.69
N PHE A 286 7.85 -18.54 3.97
CA PHE A 286 9.17 -18.14 4.45
C PHE A 286 9.03 -16.94 5.38
N ALA A 287 10.11 -16.63 6.10
CA ALA A 287 10.22 -15.34 6.77
C ALA A 287 10.23 -14.19 5.74
N SER A 288 9.78 -13.01 6.16
CA SER A 288 9.85 -11.79 5.34
C SER A 288 11.26 -11.48 4.84
N LYS A 289 11.41 -10.61 3.83
CA LYS A 289 12.73 -10.07 3.46
C LYS A 289 13.35 -9.33 4.66
N GLY A 290 14.67 -9.17 4.66
CA GLY A 290 15.39 -8.46 5.74
C GLY A 290 15.51 -9.28 7.04
N THR A 291 15.69 -10.60 6.93
CA THR A 291 15.83 -11.50 8.09
C THR A 291 17.21 -12.10 8.18
N GLY A 292 17.78 -12.13 9.38
CA GLY A 292 19.09 -12.73 9.64
C GLY A 292 19.05 -14.19 10.06
N GLY A 293 20.24 -14.79 10.16
CA GLY A 293 20.43 -16.18 10.60
C GLY A 293 19.81 -17.20 9.65
N TRP A 294 19.22 -18.26 10.19
CA TRP A 294 18.66 -19.36 9.40
C TRP A 294 17.28 -19.06 8.78
N ASN A 295 16.60 -18.01 9.24
CA ASN A 295 15.22 -17.66 8.85
C ASN A 295 14.92 -17.54 7.35
N PRO A 296 15.77 -16.91 6.50
CA PRO A 296 15.48 -16.83 5.06
C PRO A 296 15.57 -18.18 4.34
N MET A 297 16.11 -19.22 5.01
CA MET A 297 16.20 -20.60 4.53
C MET A 297 15.20 -21.54 5.24
N THR A 298 14.41 -21.02 6.18
CA THR A 298 13.44 -21.80 6.95
C THR A 298 12.07 -21.71 6.30
N LEU A 299 11.57 -22.82 5.76
CA LEU A 299 10.18 -22.93 5.32
C LEU A 299 9.31 -23.38 6.49
N TRP A 300 8.37 -22.54 6.88
CA TRP A 300 7.34 -22.88 7.87
C TRP A 300 6.10 -23.42 7.16
N VAL A 301 5.53 -24.49 7.69
CA VAL A 301 4.35 -25.17 7.16
C VAL A 301 3.36 -25.34 8.30
N ALA A 302 2.14 -24.84 8.11
CA ALA A 302 1.04 -25.02 9.05
C ALA A 302 0.05 -26.03 8.48
N MET A 303 -0.28 -27.04 9.29
CA MET A 303 -1.29 -28.04 8.98
C MET A 303 -2.69 -27.53 9.37
N ARG A 304 -3.72 -28.10 8.74
CA ARG A 304 -5.12 -27.73 8.93
C ARG A 304 -5.61 -28.01 10.35
N GLU A 305 -5.04 -29.01 11.03
CA GLU A 305 -5.40 -29.40 12.39
C GLU A 305 -4.79 -28.51 13.47
N GLY A 306 -3.78 -27.70 13.14
CA GLY A 306 -3.09 -26.81 14.10
C GLY A 306 -1.59 -27.03 14.18
N ASP A 307 -1.10 -28.21 13.80
CA ASP A 307 0.32 -28.54 13.86
C ASP A 307 1.18 -27.63 12.98
N VAL A 308 2.30 -27.18 13.54
CA VAL A 308 3.28 -26.36 12.84
C VAL A 308 4.55 -27.19 12.65
N TYR A 309 5.18 -27.03 11.48
CA TYR A 309 6.45 -27.65 11.14
C TYR A 309 7.39 -26.63 10.49
N ALA A 310 8.70 -26.91 10.57
CA ALA A 310 9.73 -26.14 9.91
C ALA A 310 10.72 -27.05 9.16
N LEU A 311 11.16 -26.59 7.98
CA LEU A 311 12.25 -27.17 7.21
C LEU A 311 13.40 -26.17 7.11
N CYS A 312 14.54 -26.50 7.72
CA CYS A 312 15.73 -25.66 7.69
C CYS A 312 17.02 -26.48 7.60
N PRO A 313 17.95 -26.19 6.67
CA PRO A 313 17.87 -25.15 5.62
C PRO A 313 17.26 -25.72 4.32
N LEU A 314 16.16 -25.14 3.86
CA LEU A 314 15.60 -25.42 2.54
C LEU A 314 16.19 -24.42 1.53
N LEU A 315 17.03 -24.90 0.61
CA LEU A 315 17.66 -24.07 -0.41
C LEU A 315 17.44 -24.62 -1.84
N PRO A 316 17.31 -23.75 -2.85
CA PRO A 316 17.46 -24.12 -4.26
C PRO A 316 18.92 -24.53 -4.56
N GLN A 317 19.15 -25.17 -5.70
CA GLN A 317 20.50 -25.57 -6.12
C GLN A 317 21.44 -24.38 -6.27
N ARG A 318 20.93 -23.25 -6.79
CA ARG A 318 21.63 -21.96 -6.81
C ARG A 318 20.86 -20.93 -6.01
N TRP A 319 21.56 -20.18 -5.17
CA TRP A 319 20.96 -19.18 -4.27
C TRP A 319 21.85 -17.95 -4.13
N ALA A 320 21.24 -16.83 -3.76
CA ALA A 320 21.86 -15.53 -3.63
C ALA A 320 21.63 -14.97 -2.20
N PRO A 321 22.61 -15.12 -1.29
CA PRO A 321 22.55 -14.50 0.04
C PRO A 321 22.77 -12.98 -0.02
N PRO A 322 22.18 -12.19 0.89
CA PRO A 322 22.65 -10.84 1.13
C PRO A 322 24.04 -10.86 1.79
N PRO A 323 24.87 -9.81 1.63
CA PRO A 323 26.27 -9.80 2.05
C PRO A 323 26.49 -10.12 3.54
N THR A 324 25.53 -9.78 4.40
CA THR A 324 25.62 -9.98 5.86
C THR A 324 25.20 -11.39 6.32
N LEU A 325 24.57 -12.20 5.46
CA LEU A 325 24.00 -13.48 5.87
C LEU A 325 25.05 -14.55 6.13
N ILE A 326 26.02 -14.72 5.22
CA ILE A 326 27.08 -15.73 5.39
C ILE A 326 27.95 -15.39 6.60
N PRO A 327 28.51 -14.16 6.75
CA PRO A 327 29.33 -13.81 7.91
C PRO A 327 28.61 -13.99 9.25
N SER A 328 27.35 -13.54 9.35
CA SER A 328 26.57 -13.71 10.59
C SER A 328 26.34 -15.18 10.94
N LEU A 329 26.08 -16.04 9.95
CA LEU A 329 25.97 -17.48 10.17
C LEU A 329 27.31 -18.09 10.59
N SER A 330 28.42 -17.70 9.96
CA SER A 330 29.74 -18.24 10.29
C SER A 330 30.12 -17.92 11.74
N VAL A 331 29.90 -16.68 12.19
CA VAL A 331 30.14 -16.28 13.59
C VAL A 331 29.27 -17.08 14.55
N SER A 332 27.96 -17.20 14.25
CA SER A 332 27.01 -17.95 15.09
C SER A 332 27.37 -19.43 15.21
N ILE A 333 27.73 -20.09 14.10
CA ILE A 333 28.11 -21.51 14.09
C ILE A 333 29.41 -21.74 14.85
N VAL A 334 30.45 -20.92 14.62
CA VAL A 334 31.74 -21.05 15.31
C VAL A 334 31.59 -20.81 16.81
N ALA A 335 30.81 -19.81 17.21
CA ALA A 335 30.52 -19.55 18.63
C ALA A 335 29.80 -20.74 19.30
N THR A 336 28.84 -21.35 18.59
CA THR A 336 28.08 -22.52 19.07
C THR A 336 28.97 -23.76 19.18
N VAL A 337 29.86 -23.99 18.20
CA VAL A 337 30.82 -25.11 18.25
C VAL A 337 31.80 -24.91 19.41
N GLY A 338 32.33 -23.70 19.60
CA GLY A 338 33.24 -23.39 20.70
C GLY A 338 32.62 -23.64 22.08
N SER A 339 31.39 -23.17 22.30
CA SER A 339 30.69 -23.41 23.58
C SER A 339 30.38 -24.89 23.83
N ILE A 340 30.14 -25.67 22.77
CA ILE A 340 29.82 -27.10 22.87
C ILE A 340 31.06 -27.97 23.09
N GLU A 341 32.19 -27.62 22.49
CA GLU A 341 33.44 -28.39 22.64
C GLU A 341 34.04 -28.23 24.04
N ASP A 342 33.85 -27.07 24.67
CA ASP A 342 34.36 -26.76 26.00
C ASP A 342 33.59 -27.46 27.16
N ASP A 343 32.36 -27.91 26.92
CA ASP A 343 31.49 -28.51 27.95
C ASP A 343 31.31 -30.04 27.78
N ALA A 344 31.78 -30.78 28.79
CA ALA A 344 31.69 -32.24 28.84
C ALA A 344 30.27 -32.77 29.17
N SER A 345 29.36 -31.92 29.63
CA SER A 345 27.99 -32.30 30.02
C SER A 345 26.97 -32.31 28.88
N ILE A 346 27.33 -31.75 27.72
CA ILE A 346 26.46 -31.60 26.55
C ILE A 346 26.18 -32.93 25.85
N ASP A 347 24.91 -33.12 25.45
CA ASP A 347 24.42 -34.31 24.76
C ASP A 347 25.15 -34.55 23.42
N GLU A 348 25.37 -35.81 23.05
CA GLU A 348 26.02 -36.13 21.78
C GLU A 348 25.18 -35.70 20.57
N LYS A 349 23.86 -35.53 20.74
CA LYS A 349 22.96 -35.00 19.69
C LYS A 349 23.28 -33.54 19.36
N GLU A 350 23.47 -32.69 20.36
CA GLU A 350 23.84 -31.29 20.17
C GLU A 350 25.23 -31.17 19.54
N LYS A 351 26.17 -32.03 19.97
CA LYS A 351 27.50 -32.16 19.32
C LYS A 351 27.39 -32.55 17.86
N LEU A 352 26.50 -33.49 17.51
CA LEU A 352 26.26 -33.90 16.13
C LEU A 352 25.65 -32.76 15.30
N LEU A 353 24.70 -32.01 15.85
CA LEU A 353 24.08 -30.86 15.20
C LEU A 353 25.10 -29.76 14.89
N ALA A 354 25.93 -29.40 15.87
CA ALA A 354 26.98 -28.40 15.68
C ALA A 354 28.01 -28.87 14.63
N GLN A 355 28.41 -30.14 14.67
CA GLN A 355 29.29 -30.74 13.66
C GLN A 355 28.68 -30.70 12.25
N GLN A 356 27.37 -30.96 12.12
CA GLN A 356 26.65 -30.91 10.86
C GLN A 356 26.57 -29.49 10.29
N GLN A 357 26.28 -28.49 11.13
CA GLN A 357 26.25 -27.09 10.73
C GLN A 357 27.65 -26.58 10.32
N LEU A 358 28.69 -26.97 11.06
CA LEU A 358 30.07 -26.66 10.70
C LEU A 358 30.48 -27.31 9.37
N GLN A 359 30.05 -28.57 9.13
CA GLN A 359 30.31 -29.24 7.86
C GLN A 359 29.59 -28.54 6.69
N TRP A 360 28.36 -28.09 6.91
CA TRP A 360 27.60 -27.32 5.92
C TRP A 360 28.28 -26.00 5.59
N MET A 361 28.77 -25.27 6.61
CA MET A 361 29.52 -24.03 6.42
C MET A 361 30.87 -24.27 5.76
N GLY A 362 31.58 -25.34 6.12
CA GLY A 362 32.86 -25.69 5.49
C GLY A 362 32.73 -26.00 4.00
N ASP A 363 31.63 -26.64 3.56
CA ASP A 363 31.33 -26.80 2.13
C ASP A 363 31.11 -25.44 1.44
N LEU A 364 30.49 -24.48 2.13
CA LEU A 364 30.25 -23.12 1.63
C LEU A 364 31.53 -22.28 1.55
N ASP A 365 32.39 -22.34 2.57
CA ASP A 365 33.69 -21.64 2.61
C ASP A 365 34.65 -22.14 1.51
N THR A 366 34.50 -23.40 1.09
CA THR A 366 35.31 -23.96 -0.02
C THR A 366 34.84 -23.51 -1.40
N GLN A 367 33.67 -22.86 -1.48
CA GLN A 367 33.11 -22.39 -2.74
C GLN A 367 33.55 -20.95 -3.04
N GLU A 368 34.00 -20.72 -4.28
CA GLU A 368 34.08 -19.37 -4.83
C GLU A 368 32.70 -18.93 -5.40
N PRO A 369 32.16 -17.77 -4.98
CA PRO A 369 30.88 -17.29 -5.48
C PRO A 369 30.94 -16.96 -6.97
N GLN A 370 29.89 -17.32 -7.70
CA GLN A 370 29.74 -16.91 -9.10
C GLN A 370 29.10 -15.54 -9.16
N LEU A 371 29.76 -14.57 -9.79
CA LEU A 371 29.19 -13.25 -10.03
C LEU A 371 28.24 -13.31 -11.24
N VAL A 372 26.97 -13.01 -11.00
CA VAL A 372 25.93 -12.96 -12.03
C VAL A 372 25.33 -11.56 -12.05
N ASP A 373 25.16 -10.99 -13.25
CA ASP A 373 24.51 -9.69 -13.40
C ASP A 373 23.09 -9.72 -12.82
N SER A 374 22.76 -8.73 -11.99
CA SER A 374 21.39 -8.55 -11.52
C SER A 374 20.48 -8.26 -12.71
N THR A 375 19.32 -8.91 -12.73
CA THR A 375 18.26 -8.59 -13.71
C THR A 375 17.66 -7.20 -13.53
N ALA A 376 17.90 -6.54 -12.39
CA ALA A 376 17.45 -5.17 -12.13
C ALA A 376 18.48 -4.16 -12.67
N LEU A 377 17.99 -3.14 -13.38
CA LEU A 377 18.82 -2.16 -14.06
C LEU A 377 19.58 -1.28 -13.06
N GLY A 378 20.92 -1.35 -13.06
CA GLY A 378 21.78 -0.50 -12.24
C GLY A 378 22.20 -1.08 -10.88
N GLU A 379 21.77 -2.30 -10.55
CA GLU A 379 22.23 -3.01 -9.37
C GLU A 379 23.60 -3.68 -9.58
N PRO A 380 24.43 -3.80 -8.53
CA PRO A 380 25.70 -4.53 -8.62
C PRO A 380 25.47 -6.01 -8.95
N PRO A 381 26.50 -6.69 -9.51
CA PRO A 381 26.44 -8.13 -9.72
C PRO A 381 26.23 -8.86 -8.39
N ILE A 382 25.40 -9.90 -8.43
CA ILE A 382 25.00 -10.68 -7.26
C ILE A 382 25.92 -11.89 -7.13
N GLU A 383 26.35 -12.17 -5.91
CA GLU A 383 27.08 -13.40 -5.57
C GLU A 383 26.12 -14.59 -5.51
N VAL A 384 26.39 -15.59 -6.37
CA VAL A 384 25.60 -16.80 -6.46
C VAL A 384 26.39 -17.98 -5.92
N TYR A 385 25.84 -18.59 -4.88
CA TYR A 385 26.37 -19.81 -4.27
C TYR A 385 25.60 -21.03 -4.77
N THR A 386 26.25 -22.19 -4.69
CA THR A 386 25.61 -23.48 -4.90
C THR A 386 25.21 -24.04 -3.54
N ARG A 387 24.12 -24.80 -3.51
CA ARG A 387 23.68 -25.44 -2.27
C ARG A 387 24.74 -26.44 -1.79
N PRO A 388 25.18 -26.38 -0.52
CA PRO A 388 26.08 -27.37 0.06
C PRO A 388 25.53 -28.80 -0.08
N SER A 389 26.42 -29.74 -0.36
CA SER A 389 26.05 -31.15 -0.55
C SER A 389 26.08 -31.94 0.76
N ARG A 390 26.86 -31.49 1.74
CA ARG A 390 26.98 -32.09 3.06
C ARG A 390 26.32 -31.18 4.12
N PRO A 391 25.68 -31.75 5.15
CA PRO A 391 25.48 -33.17 5.44
C PRO A 391 24.53 -33.90 4.48
N GLY A 392 23.62 -33.17 3.83
CA GLY A 392 22.69 -33.70 2.84
C GLY A 392 21.78 -32.63 2.26
N VAL A 393 21.11 -32.95 1.15
CA VAL A 393 20.22 -32.02 0.44
C VAL A 393 18.91 -31.75 1.18
N THR A 394 18.34 -32.78 1.81
CA THR A 394 17.05 -32.70 2.48
C THR A 394 17.25 -32.45 3.98
N PRO A 395 16.83 -31.29 4.52
CA PRO A 395 16.87 -31.06 5.95
C PRO A 395 15.90 -31.98 6.69
N ARG A 396 16.06 -32.09 8.01
CA ARG A 396 15.12 -32.77 8.90
C ARG A 396 13.84 -31.95 9.00
N LEU A 397 12.69 -32.63 9.01
CA LEU A 397 11.42 -32.01 9.37
C LEU A 397 11.41 -31.76 10.90
N GLN A 398 11.34 -30.49 11.29
CA GLN A 398 11.26 -30.07 12.69
C GLN A 398 9.78 -29.85 13.03
N GLY A 399 9.30 -30.55 14.05
CA GLY A 399 7.92 -30.52 14.50
C GLY A 399 7.30 -31.92 14.69
N PRO A 400 6.03 -32.00 15.09
CA PRO A 400 5.14 -30.87 15.37
C PRO A 400 5.67 -30.05 16.55
N PHE A 401 5.59 -28.72 16.44
CA PHE A 401 6.03 -27.83 17.53
C PHE A 401 5.03 -27.90 18.69
N ASP A 402 5.54 -28.03 19.92
CA ASP A 402 4.73 -27.93 21.13
C ASP A 402 4.34 -26.46 21.36
N LEU A 403 3.04 -26.19 21.35
CA LEU A 403 2.49 -24.84 21.49
C LEU A 403 2.30 -24.54 22.98
N VAL A 404 3.35 -23.98 23.59
CA VAL A 404 3.39 -23.70 25.02
C VAL A 404 2.46 -22.55 25.35
N ALA A 405 1.60 -22.74 26.35
CA ALA A 405 0.60 -21.78 26.81
C ALA A 405 -0.45 -21.40 25.74
N ASP A 406 -0.71 -22.29 24.79
CA ASP A 406 -1.78 -22.11 23.80
C ASP A 406 -3.16 -22.00 24.48
N PRO A 407 -4.04 -21.08 24.06
CA PRO A 407 -5.34 -20.91 24.70
C PRO A 407 -6.25 -22.11 24.43
N GLU A 408 -6.71 -22.78 25.49
CA GLU A 408 -7.74 -23.81 25.41
C GLU A 408 -9.12 -23.17 25.15
N THR A 409 -9.49 -22.97 23.88
CA THR A 409 -10.80 -22.38 23.52
C THR A 409 -11.93 -23.40 23.47
N GLY A 410 -11.61 -24.68 23.21
CA GLY A 410 -12.60 -25.75 23.08
C GLY A 410 -13.44 -25.70 21.80
N ASP A 411 -13.11 -24.80 20.86
CA ASP A 411 -13.73 -24.67 19.54
C ASP A 411 -12.79 -25.22 18.46
N GLU A 412 -13.25 -26.21 17.68
CA GLU A 412 -12.47 -26.81 16.60
C GLU A 412 -12.11 -25.78 15.50
N LEU A 413 -12.94 -24.74 15.31
CA LEU A 413 -12.70 -23.70 14.30
C LEU A 413 -11.55 -22.77 14.67
N ASP A 414 -11.33 -22.59 15.97
CA ASP A 414 -10.21 -21.85 16.51
C ASP A 414 -8.92 -22.65 16.27
N THR A 415 -8.90 -23.96 16.47
CA THR A 415 -7.69 -24.77 16.23
C THR A 415 -7.41 -24.92 14.73
N SER A 416 -8.45 -24.90 13.88
CA SER A 416 -8.30 -25.17 12.46
C SER A 416 -7.67 -24.00 11.67
N VAL A 417 -6.39 -24.15 11.30
CA VAL A 417 -5.57 -23.10 10.65
C VAL A 417 -5.90 -22.94 9.17
N THR A 418 -5.93 -21.69 8.69
CA THR A 418 -6.17 -21.33 7.28
C THR A 418 -4.98 -20.64 6.62
N ASP A 419 -4.14 -19.95 7.39
CA ASP A 419 -2.99 -19.21 6.88
C ASP A 419 -1.88 -19.07 7.94
N ILE A 420 -0.63 -18.88 7.48
CA ILE A 420 0.55 -18.65 8.32
C ILE A 420 1.34 -17.46 7.79
N MET A 421 1.85 -16.63 8.70
CA MET A 421 2.75 -15.54 8.38
C MET A 421 3.92 -15.52 9.36
N VAL A 422 5.14 -15.43 8.84
CA VAL A 422 6.37 -15.49 9.64
C VAL A 422 7.13 -14.20 9.51
N ILE A 423 7.42 -13.57 10.65
CA ILE A 423 8.28 -12.40 10.74
C ILE A 423 9.60 -12.88 11.34
N GLY A 424 10.63 -13.04 10.52
CA GLY A 424 11.91 -13.54 11.01
C GLY A 424 12.64 -12.52 11.89
N LYS A 425 13.65 -13.01 12.61
CA LYS A 425 14.54 -12.17 13.43
C LYS A 425 15.29 -11.12 12.61
N LYS A 426 15.61 -9.99 13.25
CA LYS A 426 16.48 -8.94 12.67
C LYS A 426 17.88 -9.47 12.34
N THR A 427 18.54 -8.83 11.39
CA THR A 427 19.96 -9.10 11.11
C THR A 427 20.84 -8.46 12.19
N GLU A 428 21.67 -9.26 12.85
CA GLU A 428 22.67 -8.79 13.81
C GLU A 428 23.88 -8.25 13.04
N THR A 429 23.83 -6.96 12.67
CA THR A 429 24.92 -6.28 11.94
C THR A 429 25.89 -5.53 12.86
N ASP A 430 25.47 -5.22 14.09
CA ASP A 430 26.25 -4.41 15.04
C ASP A 430 27.60 -5.06 15.37
N ASP A 431 27.64 -6.38 15.50
CA ASP A 431 28.87 -7.13 15.79
C ASP A 431 29.79 -7.31 14.57
N LEU A 432 29.26 -7.15 13.35
CA LEU A 432 30.01 -7.32 12.10
C LEU A 432 30.75 -6.04 11.68
N MET A 433 30.33 -4.87 12.18
CA MET A 433 30.87 -3.56 11.79
C MET A 433 32.03 -3.07 12.68
N LEU A 434 32.52 -3.87 13.62
CA LEU A 434 33.56 -3.45 14.59
C LEU A 434 35.01 -3.50 14.07
N GLY A 435 35.25 -3.63 12.76
CA GLY A 435 36.60 -3.96 12.25
C GLY A 435 37.03 -3.51 10.86
N GLU A 436 36.20 -2.88 10.04
CA GLU A 436 36.60 -2.36 8.72
C GLU A 436 36.37 -0.84 8.65
N ASP A 437 37.32 -0.12 8.04
CA ASP A 437 37.36 1.34 7.96
C ASP A 437 35.98 1.93 7.62
N ASP A 438 35.53 2.93 8.39
CA ASP A 438 34.22 3.62 8.36
C ASP A 438 33.75 4.20 6.98
N ASP A 439 34.46 3.90 5.89
CA ASP A 439 34.27 4.47 4.55
C ASP A 439 33.32 3.65 3.64
N TYR A 440 32.91 2.43 4.03
CA TYR A 440 31.93 1.62 3.29
C TYR A 440 30.68 1.32 4.14
N GLU A 441 29.86 2.34 4.35
CA GLU A 441 28.50 2.16 4.86
C GLU A 441 27.73 1.31 3.82
N LEU A 442 27.55 0.01 4.08
CA LEU A 442 26.65 -0.82 3.28
C LEU A 442 25.27 -0.15 3.35
N GLU A 443 24.73 0.29 2.21
CA GLU A 443 23.37 0.85 2.07
C GLU A 443 22.33 -0.25 2.35
N LEU A 444 22.25 -0.72 3.60
CA LEU A 444 21.17 -1.55 4.10
C LEU A 444 19.94 -0.66 4.26
N ASP A 445 18.80 -1.12 3.77
CA ASP A 445 17.55 -0.40 3.96
C ASP A 445 17.31 -0.28 5.48
N THR A 446 17.18 0.94 5.99
CA THR A 446 17.08 1.23 7.44
C THR A 446 16.01 0.40 8.17
N GLY A 447 15.00 -0.09 7.47
CA GLY A 447 13.96 -0.99 8.01
C GLY A 447 14.40 -2.43 8.28
N ASP A 448 15.50 -2.91 7.70
CA ASP A 448 15.99 -4.29 7.87
C ASP A 448 16.82 -4.46 9.16
N GLN A 449 17.37 -3.37 9.70
CA GLN A 449 18.12 -3.34 10.96
C GLN A 449 17.20 -3.21 12.19
N GLU A 450 15.99 -2.67 12.03
CA GLU A 450 15.05 -2.44 13.13
C GLU A 450 14.13 -3.66 13.35
N GLY A 451 14.12 -4.21 14.57
CA GLY A 451 13.17 -5.25 14.95
C GLY A 451 13.58 -6.12 16.13
N LEU A 452 12.84 -7.21 16.30
CA LEU A 452 13.04 -8.25 17.31
C LEU A 452 14.12 -9.25 16.87
N SER A 453 14.97 -9.63 17.81
CA SER A 453 15.98 -10.70 17.71
C SER A 453 15.39 -12.12 17.70
N LEU A 454 14.09 -12.26 17.94
CA LEU A 454 13.33 -13.51 17.88
C LEU A 454 12.44 -13.55 16.63
N ALA A 455 12.19 -14.76 16.11
CA ALA A 455 11.18 -14.95 15.07
C ALA A 455 9.77 -14.94 15.69
N VAL A 456 8.83 -14.28 15.00
CA VAL A 456 7.42 -14.22 15.38
C VAL A 456 6.61 -15.00 14.36
N ILE A 457 5.86 -16.00 14.82
CA ILE A 457 5.02 -16.86 14.00
C ILE A 457 3.56 -16.48 14.26
N CYS A 458 2.84 -16.05 13.23
CA CYS A 458 1.43 -15.74 13.29
C CYS A 458 0.62 -16.84 12.59
N LEU A 459 -0.28 -17.49 13.33
CA LEU A 459 -1.26 -18.43 12.79
C LEU A 459 -2.64 -17.76 12.69
N LEU A 460 -3.36 -18.05 11.62
CA LEU A 460 -4.73 -17.60 11.42
C LEU A 460 -5.66 -18.79 11.33
N SER A 461 -6.72 -18.78 12.12
CA SER A 461 -7.71 -19.84 12.20
C SER A 461 -8.96 -19.57 11.35
N THR A 462 -9.80 -20.58 11.21
CA THR A 462 -11.07 -20.52 10.46
C THR A 462 -12.07 -19.55 11.10
N SER A 463 -12.02 -19.39 12.42
CA SER A 463 -12.82 -18.39 13.15
C SER A 463 -12.33 -16.95 12.97
N GLY A 464 -11.15 -16.76 12.36
CA GLY A 464 -10.49 -15.46 12.27
C GLY A 464 -9.72 -15.09 13.53
N GLN A 465 -9.46 -16.03 14.45
CA GLN A 465 -8.53 -15.80 15.55
C GLN A 465 -7.09 -15.84 15.04
N VAL A 466 -6.32 -14.80 15.35
CA VAL A 466 -4.89 -14.70 15.11
C VAL A 466 -4.14 -15.09 16.38
N ARG A 467 -3.29 -16.11 16.30
CA ARG A 467 -2.39 -16.51 17.39
C ARG A 467 -0.97 -16.13 17.04
N VAL A 468 -0.30 -15.49 17.99
CA VAL A 468 1.07 -14.99 17.85
C VAL A 468 1.97 -15.79 18.77
N TYR A 469 2.97 -16.45 18.18
CA TYR A 469 3.97 -17.24 18.88
C TYR A 469 5.36 -16.64 18.74
N LEU A 470 6.18 -16.85 19.76
CA LEU A 470 7.60 -16.48 19.79
C LEU A 470 8.45 -17.75 19.73
N ASP A 471 9.42 -17.75 18.82
CA ASP A 471 10.45 -18.77 18.74
C ASP A 471 11.59 -18.43 19.70
N MET A 472 11.59 -19.05 20.88
CA MET A 472 12.58 -18.80 21.95
C MET A 472 13.84 -19.65 21.79
N GLU A 473 13.72 -20.85 21.23
CA GLU A 473 14.83 -21.79 21.00
C GLU A 473 15.61 -21.41 19.73
N GLY A 474 14.93 -20.80 18.77
CA GLY A 474 15.47 -20.40 17.48
C GLY A 474 15.63 -21.59 16.54
N VAL A 475 14.78 -21.68 15.52
CA VAL A 475 14.90 -22.75 14.50
C VAL A 475 16.24 -22.67 13.77
N GLN A 476 17.00 -23.76 13.80
CA GLN A 476 18.32 -23.85 13.18
C GLN A 476 18.36 -24.91 12.08
N ALA A 477 19.46 -24.94 11.34
CA ALA A 477 19.73 -25.99 10.37
C ALA A 477 19.88 -27.37 11.04
N GLN A 478 19.05 -28.34 10.64
CA GLN A 478 19.08 -29.71 11.17
C GLN A 478 18.94 -30.74 10.05
N TRP A 479 19.63 -31.87 10.19
CA TRP A 479 19.52 -33.02 9.31
C TRP A 479 19.31 -34.31 10.10
N LEU A 480 18.73 -35.32 9.46
CA LEU A 480 18.67 -36.67 10.05
C LEU A 480 20.08 -37.22 10.26
N PRO A 481 20.29 -38.12 11.24
CA PRO A 481 21.61 -38.66 11.52
C PRO A 481 22.13 -39.55 10.36
N PRO A 482 23.46 -39.61 10.14
CA PRO A 482 24.05 -40.55 9.19
C PRO A 482 23.92 -41.98 9.71
N LYS A 483 23.84 -42.96 8.79
CA LYS A 483 23.70 -44.40 9.13
C LYS A 483 24.73 -44.89 10.16
N ASN A 484 25.95 -44.37 10.11
CA ASN A 484 27.05 -44.78 10.99
C ASN A 484 26.83 -44.35 12.46
N LYS A 485 26.02 -43.32 12.71
CA LYS A 485 25.71 -42.80 14.06
C LYS A 485 24.36 -43.31 14.60
N LEU A 486 23.60 -44.05 13.77
CA LEU A 486 22.26 -44.57 14.13
C LEU A 486 22.26 -45.61 15.26
N LYS A 487 23.33 -46.41 15.39
CA LYS A 487 23.43 -47.46 16.41
C LYS A 487 23.62 -46.89 17.82
N THR A 488 24.32 -45.76 17.92
CA THR A 488 24.40 -44.98 19.16
C THR A 488 23.05 -44.32 19.42
N SER A 489 22.33 -43.86 18.38
CA SER A 489 21.05 -43.13 18.50
C SER A 489 19.93 -43.84 19.27
N LYS A 490 19.95 -45.17 19.38
CA LYS A 490 18.90 -45.96 20.07
C LYS A 490 19.03 -45.99 21.60
N SER A 491 20.15 -45.54 22.16
CA SER A 491 20.34 -45.36 23.61
C SER A 491 20.06 -43.94 24.09
N PHE A 492 19.67 -43.03 23.19
CA PHE A 492 19.36 -41.66 23.56
C PHE A 492 17.90 -41.54 23.98
N GLY A 493 17.66 -40.79 25.06
CA GLY A 493 16.33 -40.46 25.54
C GLY A 493 15.43 -39.79 24.51
N GLU A 494 14.17 -39.67 24.90
CA GLU A 494 13.08 -39.01 24.18
C GLU A 494 13.58 -37.72 23.51
N VAL A 495 13.33 -37.58 22.21
CA VAL A 495 13.76 -36.40 21.45
C VAL A 495 12.92 -35.23 21.94
N ALA A 496 13.55 -34.21 22.52
CA ALA A 496 12.86 -33.00 22.92
C ALA A 496 12.08 -32.44 21.72
N THR A 497 10.77 -32.25 21.91
CA THR A 497 9.90 -31.65 20.92
C THR A 497 10.19 -30.15 20.88
N PRO A 498 10.43 -29.56 19.70
CA PRO A 498 10.70 -28.13 19.61
C PRO A 498 9.47 -27.35 20.07
N SER A 499 9.66 -26.20 20.71
CA SER A 499 8.55 -25.46 21.33
C SER A 499 8.35 -24.06 20.74
N LEU A 500 7.10 -23.60 20.74
CA LEU A 500 6.71 -22.23 20.40
C LEU A 500 5.92 -21.64 21.57
N LEU A 501 6.31 -20.45 22.02
CA LEU A 501 5.63 -19.79 23.14
C LEU A 501 4.47 -18.93 22.63
N ALA A 502 3.23 -19.26 23.01
CA ALA A 502 2.07 -18.42 22.73
C ALA A 502 2.18 -17.10 23.50
N PHE A 503 2.21 -15.98 22.77
CA PHE A 503 2.24 -14.65 23.37
C PHE A 503 0.85 -14.02 23.44
N GLN A 504 0.07 -14.11 22.36
CA GLN A 504 -1.26 -13.49 22.30
C GLN A 504 -2.19 -14.20 21.32
N ALA A 505 -3.49 -14.27 21.67
CA ALA A 505 -4.57 -14.61 20.77
C ALA A 505 -5.51 -13.41 20.57
N LEU A 506 -5.90 -13.15 19.32
CA LEU A 506 -6.64 -11.96 18.88
C LEU A 506 -7.78 -12.35 17.95
N ASP A 507 -9.03 -12.20 18.39
CA ASP A 507 -10.17 -12.43 17.50
C ASP A 507 -10.35 -11.26 16.52
N THR A 508 -10.47 -11.55 15.23
CA THR A 508 -10.82 -10.51 14.23
C THR A 508 -12.29 -10.50 13.87
N MET A 509 -13.04 -11.54 14.23
CA MET A 509 -14.45 -11.73 13.89
C MET A 509 -15.31 -11.81 15.15
N THR A 510 -16.58 -11.43 15.04
CA THR A 510 -17.56 -11.67 16.09
C THR A 510 -18.11 -13.10 15.96
N PRO A 511 -18.61 -13.73 17.05
CA PRO A 511 -19.14 -15.10 16.99
C PRO A 511 -20.28 -15.31 15.97
N VAL A 512 -21.00 -14.25 15.61
CA VAL A 512 -22.09 -14.29 14.59
C VAL A 512 -21.53 -14.30 13.16
N GLU A 513 -20.34 -13.75 12.96
CA GLU A 513 -19.67 -13.70 11.66
C GLU A 513 -18.90 -14.99 11.37
N VAL A 514 -18.64 -15.85 12.36
CA VAL A 514 -17.85 -17.08 12.17
C VAL A 514 -18.60 -18.09 11.30
N THR A 515 -17.94 -18.63 10.28
CA THR A 515 -18.49 -19.65 9.38
C THR A 515 -17.46 -20.73 9.06
N GLU A 516 -17.89 -22.00 8.98
CA GLU A 516 -17.00 -23.15 8.71
C GLU A 516 -16.37 -23.10 7.30
N GLU A 517 -17.07 -22.49 6.34
CA GLU A 517 -16.59 -22.37 4.95
C GLU A 517 -15.64 -21.19 4.73
N SER A 518 -15.30 -20.46 5.79
CA SER A 518 -14.47 -19.26 5.72
C SER A 518 -12.97 -19.60 5.58
N TRP A 519 -12.26 -18.82 4.77
CA TRP A 519 -10.81 -18.98 4.57
C TRP A 519 -10.13 -17.61 4.67
N PRO A 520 -9.95 -17.08 5.90
CA PRO A 520 -9.30 -15.80 6.10
C PRO A 520 -7.82 -15.88 5.74
N VAL A 521 -7.26 -14.75 5.29
CA VAL A 521 -5.88 -14.66 4.78
C VAL A 521 -5.13 -13.46 5.32
N PHE A 522 -3.82 -13.63 5.55
CA PHE A 522 -2.89 -12.57 5.93
C PHE A 522 -2.43 -11.74 4.72
N SER A 523 -2.20 -10.44 4.94
CA SER A 523 -1.61 -9.53 3.97
C SER A 523 -0.62 -8.59 4.66
N ALA A 524 0.64 -8.57 4.20
CA ALA A 524 1.69 -7.76 4.80
C ALA A 524 1.48 -6.26 4.55
N ASP A 525 1.90 -5.44 5.52
CA ASP A 525 1.91 -3.98 5.39
C ASP A 525 3.26 -3.48 4.83
N PRO A 526 3.27 -2.51 3.90
CA PRO A 526 4.51 -1.95 3.37
C PRO A 526 5.24 -0.95 4.30
N LEU A 527 4.62 -0.46 5.38
CA LEU A 527 5.29 0.50 6.28
C LEU A 527 6.05 -0.21 7.40
N SER A 528 5.56 -1.34 7.88
CA SER A 528 6.19 -2.07 8.98
C SER A 528 6.00 -3.57 8.84
N ARG A 529 7.10 -4.32 8.97
CA ARG A 529 7.10 -5.79 9.02
C ARG A 529 6.26 -6.38 10.17
N TYR A 530 6.02 -5.60 11.22
CA TYR A 530 5.23 -5.99 12.40
C TYR A 530 3.77 -5.57 12.31
N SER A 531 3.34 -5.06 11.17
CA SER A 531 1.97 -4.69 10.89
C SER A 531 1.45 -5.49 9.69
N PHE A 532 0.19 -5.90 9.76
CA PHE A 532 -0.43 -6.72 8.74
C PHE A 532 -1.94 -6.61 8.80
N PHE A 533 -2.60 -7.11 7.76
CA PHE A 533 -4.04 -7.12 7.62
C PHE A 533 -4.56 -8.55 7.55
N VAL A 534 -5.71 -8.77 8.17
CA VAL A 534 -6.48 -10.01 8.06
C VAL A 534 -7.72 -9.72 7.23
N THR A 535 -7.87 -10.42 6.12
CA THR A 535 -9.08 -10.35 5.29
C THR A 535 -9.92 -11.60 5.48
N HIS A 536 -11.17 -11.42 5.87
CA HIS A 536 -12.18 -12.47 6.00
C HIS A 536 -13.46 -12.03 5.29
N HIS A 537 -14.46 -12.91 5.17
CA HIS A 537 -15.70 -12.61 4.43
C HIS A 537 -16.57 -11.50 5.04
N ALA A 538 -16.39 -11.19 6.33
CA ALA A 538 -17.12 -10.12 7.02
C ALA A 538 -16.37 -8.77 7.03
N GLY A 539 -15.08 -8.72 6.65
CA GLY A 539 -14.32 -7.48 6.70
C GLY A 539 -12.80 -7.61 6.61
N ILE A 540 -12.14 -6.48 6.83
CA ILE A 540 -10.68 -6.35 6.81
C ILE A 540 -10.23 -5.68 8.11
N THR A 541 -9.32 -6.33 8.82
CA THR A 541 -8.82 -5.89 10.13
C THR A 541 -7.33 -5.64 10.06
N PHE A 542 -6.88 -4.47 10.51
CA PHE A 542 -5.48 -4.12 10.70
C PHE A 542 -5.00 -4.59 12.07
N ILE A 543 -3.81 -5.17 12.13
CA ILE A 543 -3.14 -5.61 13.35
C ILE A 543 -1.70 -5.08 13.35
N SER A 544 -1.24 -4.59 14.49
CA SER A 544 0.16 -4.19 14.68
C SER A 544 0.69 -4.69 16.03
N LEU A 545 1.83 -5.38 15.96
CA LEU A 545 2.57 -5.96 17.09
C LEU A 545 3.65 -5.02 17.64
N ALA A 546 3.91 -3.90 16.96
CA ALA A 546 4.91 -2.90 17.35
C ALA A 546 4.83 -2.42 18.83
N PRO A 547 3.66 -2.27 19.47
CA PRO A 547 3.58 -1.73 20.83
C PRO A 547 4.38 -2.50 21.90
N TRP A 548 4.53 -3.81 21.74
CA TRP A 548 5.27 -4.65 22.68
C TRP A 548 6.57 -5.19 22.08
N ILE A 549 6.66 -5.37 20.75
CA ILE A 549 7.85 -5.92 20.10
C ILE A 549 9.11 -5.10 20.37
N PHE A 550 9.06 -3.78 20.18
CA PHE A 550 10.24 -2.93 20.40
C PHE A 550 10.60 -2.81 21.89
N ARG A 551 9.61 -2.98 22.78
CA ARG A 551 9.87 -3.05 24.22
C ARG A 551 10.55 -4.37 24.59
N LEU A 552 10.13 -5.47 23.97
CA LEU A 552 10.71 -6.78 24.21
C LEU A 552 12.15 -6.80 23.71
N GLU A 553 12.39 -6.26 22.52
CA GLU A 553 13.75 -6.11 22.01
C GLU A 553 14.62 -5.26 22.94
N GLY A 554 14.12 -4.12 23.42
CA GLY A 554 14.85 -3.29 24.38
C GLY A 554 15.17 -3.99 25.70
N GLU A 555 14.36 -4.96 26.12
CA GLU A 555 14.64 -5.82 27.29
C GLU A 555 15.64 -6.94 26.97
N LEU A 556 15.64 -7.48 25.75
CA LEU A 556 16.57 -8.53 25.31
C LEU A 556 17.98 -7.98 25.04
N SER A 557 18.08 -6.81 24.42
CA SER A 557 19.35 -6.15 24.12
C SER A 557 19.87 -5.28 25.27
N GLY A 558 19.07 -5.07 26.31
CA GLY A 558 19.39 -4.16 27.40
C GLY A 558 20.26 -4.81 28.47
N GLU A 559 21.39 -4.16 28.80
CA GLU A 559 22.23 -4.56 29.93
C GLU A 559 21.61 -4.08 31.26
N PHE A 560 20.65 -4.84 31.78
CA PHE A 560 20.01 -4.53 33.06
C PHE A 560 20.45 -5.49 34.17
N GLU A 561 21.12 -4.98 35.20
CA GLU A 561 21.56 -5.78 36.35
C GLU A 561 20.40 -6.29 37.24
N ALA A 562 19.25 -5.60 37.24
CA ALA A 562 18.07 -5.97 38.03
C ALA A 562 16.75 -5.48 37.44
N GLY A 563 15.64 -6.08 37.90
CA GLY A 563 14.28 -5.62 37.59
C GLY A 563 13.66 -6.15 36.29
N THR A 564 14.33 -7.08 35.60
CA THR A 564 13.85 -7.69 34.35
C THR A 564 12.49 -8.36 34.51
N ASP A 565 12.30 -9.15 35.58
CA ASP A 565 11.03 -9.83 35.87
C ASP A 565 9.83 -8.85 35.98
N PHE A 566 10.04 -7.71 36.66
CA PHE A 566 9.01 -6.68 36.77
C PHE A 566 8.68 -6.02 35.42
N ARG A 567 9.70 -5.70 34.61
CA ARG A 567 9.49 -5.04 33.30
C ARG A 567 8.87 -5.99 32.28
N ILE A 568 9.28 -7.26 32.26
CA ILE A 568 8.63 -8.31 31.47
C ILE A 568 7.19 -8.51 31.93
N GLY A 569 6.92 -8.51 33.24
CA GLY A 569 5.55 -8.55 33.77
C GLY A 569 4.66 -7.38 33.28
N LEU A 570 5.23 -6.18 33.12
CA LEU A 570 4.53 -5.05 32.52
C LEU A 570 4.33 -5.23 31.00
N LEU A 571 5.31 -5.85 30.33
CA LEU A 571 5.27 -6.12 28.90
C LEU A 571 4.18 -7.14 28.53
N VAL A 572 4.04 -8.23 29.29
CA VAL A 572 3.01 -9.26 29.07
C VAL A 572 1.58 -8.70 29.13
N ASN A 573 1.38 -7.62 29.89
CA ASN A 573 0.09 -6.91 29.94
C ASN A 573 -0.16 -5.98 28.74
N SER A 574 0.84 -5.79 27.86
CA SER A 574 0.71 -4.95 26.66
C SER A 574 -0.03 -5.73 25.57
N GLN A 575 -1.08 -5.13 25.01
CA GLN A 575 -1.84 -5.75 23.92
C GLN A 575 -1.37 -5.25 22.56
N SER A 576 -1.35 -6.15 21.58
CA SER A 576 -1.27 -5.75 20.17
C SER A 576 -2.46 -4.88 19.79
N SER A 577 -2.21 -3.92 18.91
CA SER A 577 -3.25 -3.00 18.46
C SER A 577 -4.03 -3.64 17.30
N ARG A 578 -5.37 -3.63 17.38
CA ARG A 578 -6.26 -4.15 16.32
C ARG A 578 -7.35 -3.14 15.99
N GLU A 579 -7.65 -2.95 14.71
CA GLU A 579 -8.69 -2.04 14.23
C GLU A 579 -9.36 -2.60 12.98
N ARG A 580 -10.69 -2.67 12.98
CA ARG A 580 -11.46 -3.10 11.82
C ARG A 580 -11.56 -1.93 10.83
N VAL A 581 -10.75 -1.99 9.77
CA VAL A 581 -10.65 -0.95 8.75
C VAL A 581 -11.82 -0.99 7.78
N TYR A 582 -12.37 -2.16 7.50
CA TYR A 582 -13.54 -2.32 6.63
C TYR A 582 -14.47 -3.40 7.18
N ALA A 583 -15.77 -3.13 7.18
CA ALA A 583 -16.81 -4.09 7.55
C ALA A 583 -17.77 -4.26 6.37
N GLN A 584 -17.98 -5.50 5.96
CA GLN A 584 -18.92 -5.83 4.89
C GLN A 584 -20.35 -5.81 5.44
N PRO A 585 -21.32 -5.26 4.70
CA PRO A 585 -22.71 -5.33 5.10
C PRO A 585 -23.21 -6.78 5.25
N ALA A 586 -24.05 -7.05 6.25
CA ALA A 586 -24.54 -8.40 6.54
C ALA A 586 -25.32 -9.03 5.36
N ALA A 587 -25.93 -8.22 4.50
CA ALA A 587 -26.61 -8.71 3.30
C ALA A 587 -25.66 -9.39 2.30
N ASP A 588 -24.40 -8.96 2.30
CA ASP A 588 -23.35 -9.47 1.42
C ASP A 588 -22.44 -10.49 2.13
N ALA A 589 -22.80 -11.01 3.31
CA ALA A 589 -21.93 -11.94 4.06
C ALA A 589 -21.54 -13.21 3.26
N ALA A 590 -22.39 -13.65 2.33
CA ALA A 590 -22.10 -14.78 1.44
C ALA A 590 -21.19 -14.42 0.25
N VAL A 591 -20.91 -13.13 0.02
CA VAL A 591 -20.08 -12.65 -1.07
C VAL A 591 -18.61 -12.68 -0.62
N PRO A 592 -17.76 -13.51 -1.24
CA PRO A 592 -16.39 -13.65 -0.78
C PRO A 592 -15.56 -12.39 -1.03
N LEU A 593 -14.67 -12.06 -0.10
CA LEU A 593 -13.65 -11.01 -0.25
C LEU A 593 -12.34 -11.59 -0.75
N THR A 594 -11.61 -10.83 -1.57
CA THR A 594 -10.21 -11.14 -1.89
C THR A 594 -9.29 -10.57 -0.82
N GLY A 595 -8.21 -11.29 -0.51
CA GLY A 595 -7.12 -10.77 0.32
C GLY A 595 -6.68 -9.38 -0.16
N CYS A 596 -6.55 -8.46 0.77
CA CYS A 596 -6.21 -7.08 0.47
C CYS A 596 -4.74 -6.93 0.04
N VAL A 597 -4.47 -5.94 -0.80
CA VAL A 597 -3.14 -5.52 -1.17
C VAL A 597 -2.95 -4.10 -0.70
N VAL A 598 -1.88 -3.86 0.04
CA VAL A 598 -1.56 -2.55 0.58
C VAL A 598 -0.30 -2.03 -0.10
N LEU A 599 -0.35 -0.77 -0.52
CA LEU A 599 0.72 -0.08 -1.20
C LEU A 599 0.96 1.28 -0.58
N ARG A 600 2.22 1.71 -0.63
CA ARG A 600 2.66 3.05 -0.28
C ARG A 600 3.38 3.58 -1.50
N ASP A 601 2.87 4.67 -2.02
CA ASP A 601 3.42 5.34 -3.19
C ASP A 601 3.25 6.85 -3.04
N PRO A 602 4.20 7.69 -3.50
CA PRO A 602 4.07 9.14 -3.42
C PRO A 602 2.84 9.70 -4.17
N ASP A 603 2.47 9.10 -5.31
CA ASP A 603 1.36 9.58 -6.14
C ASP A 603 0.01 9.06 -5.64
N VAL A 604 -0.06 7.77 -5.32
CA VAL A 604 -1.30 7.13 -4.85
C VAL A 604 -1.56 7.43 -3.37
N GLY A 605 -0.51 7.43 -2.54
CA GLY A 605 -0.54 7.54 -1.09
C GLY A 605 -0.42 6.17 -0.39
N TYR A 606 -0.71 6.14 0.92
CA TYR A 606 -0.88 4.89 1.65
C TYR A 606 -2.29 4.34 1.43
N PHE A 607 -2.39 3.27 0.65
CA PHE A 607 -3.64 2.82 0.04
C PHE A 607 -3.82 1.30 0.16
N LEU A 608 -5.03 0.90 0.56
CA LEU A 608 -5.48 -0.49 0.62
C LEU A 608 -6.49 -0.76 -0.48
N LEU A 609 -6.23 -1.85 -1.21
CA LEU A 609 -7.08 -2.34 -2.28
C LEU A 609 -7.54 -3.77 -1.96
N SER A 610 -8.84 -3.98 -1.91
CA SER A 610 -9.50 -5.29 -1.93
C SER A 610 -10.63 -5.23 -2.95
N ALA A 611 -11.38 -6.32 -3.10
CA ALA A 611 -12.50 -6.40 -4.02
C ALA A 611 -13.47 -7.52 -3.62
N THR A 612 -14.75 -7.26 -3.87
CA THR A 612 -15.76 -8.29 -4.02
C THR A 612 -15.76 -8.79 -5.48
N PRO A 613 -16.52 -9.84 -5.83
CA PRO A 613 -16.69 -10.27 -7.23
C PRO A 613 -17.44 -9.26 -8.13
N TYR A 614 -17.81 -8.08 -7.60
CA TYR A 614 -18.63 -7.07 -8.26
C TYR A 614 -18.01 -5.67 -8.17
N GLU A 615 -17.42 -5.31 -7.03
CA GLU A 615 -16.96 -3.95 -6.75
C GLU A 615 -15.60 -3.92 -6.05
N PRO A 616 -14.75 -2.91 -6.36
CA PRO A 616 -13.52 -2.68 -5.61
C PRO A 616 -13.80 -2.08 -4.22
N ILE A 617 -12.94 -2.44 -3.28
CA ILE A 617 -12.88 -1.84 -1.95
C ILE A 617 -11.55 -1.08 -1.87
N ALA A 618 -11.64 0.24 -1.77
CA ALA A 618 -10.50 1.14 -1.83
C ALA A 618 -10.50 2.02 -0.58
N VAL A 619 -9.52 1.81 0.29
CA VAL A 619 -9.37 2.59 1.53
C VAL A 619 -8.05 3.34 1.48
N THR A 620 -8.11 4.67 1.59
CA THR A 620 -6.90 5.51 1.69
C THR A 620 -6.67 5.84 3.15
N PHE A 621 -5.45 5.63 3.61
CA PHE A 621 -5.02 5.98 4.95
C PHE A 621 -4.33 7.34 4.96
N GLU A 622 -4.32 7.98 6.11
CA GLU A 622 -3.42 9.08 6.41
C GLU A 622 -1.99 8.52 6.37
N SER A 623 -1.20 8.97 5.40
CA SER A 623 0.23 8.69 5.39
C SER A 623 0.80 9.26 6.69
N PRO A 624 1.48 8.46 7.53
CA PRO A 624 2.22 9.05 8.64
C PRO A 624 3.17 10.07 8.04
N GLU A 625 2.99 11.36 8.39
CA GLU A 625 3.98 12.37 8.12
C GLU A 625 5.31 11.78 8.57
N MET A 626 6.29 11.76 7.66
CA MET A 626 7.63 11.26 7.93
C MET A 626 7.98 11.65 9.38
N GLN A 627 8.06 10.67 10.30
CA GLN A 627 8.82 10.89 11.51
C GLN A 627 10.20 11.13 10.96
N VAL A 628 10.52 12.41 10.80
CA VAL A 628 11.82 12.89 10.40
C VAL A 628 12.74 12.19 11.39
N ILE A 629 13.46 11.18 10.90
CA ILE A 629 14.58 10.58 11.60
C ILE A 629 15.32 11.77 12.19
N PRO A 630 15.60 11.80 13.50
CA PRO A 630 16.45 12.84 14.06
C PRO A 630 17.86 12.60 13.48
N ALA A 631 18.06 12.96 12.22
CA ALA A 631 19.35 13.12 11.62
C ALA A 631 20.10 14.04 12.58
N ARG A 632 21.23 13.54 13.06
CA ARG A 632 22.15 14.22 13.97
C ARG A 632 22.14 15.71 13.67
N ARG A 633 21.84 16.50 14.70
CA ARG A 633 21.86 17.97 14.66
C ARG A 633 23.26 18.45 14.30
N GLU A 634 23.55 18.49 13.01
CA GLU A 634 24.58 19.37 12.48
C GLU A 634 23.94 20.73 12.27
N THR A 635 24.34 21.65 13.13
CA THR A 635 23.91 23.03 13.22
C THR A 635 24.05 23.76 11.88
N SER A 636 22.94 23.86 11.14
CA SER A 636 22.80 24.77 9.99
C SER A 636 21.47 25.53 10.11
N PRO A 637 21.46 26.79 10.58
CA PRO A 637 20.24 27.55 10.88
C PRO A 637 19.48 28.05 9.63
N GLU A 638 19.86 27.64 8.43
CA GLU A 638 19.24 28.12 7.17
C GLU A 638 18.07 27.22 6.70
N ARG A 639 18.05 25.92 7.04
CA ARG A 639 17.02 24.98 6.58
C ARG A 639 15.71 24.97 7.41
N GLU A 640 15.66 25.67 8.54
CA GLU A 640 14.42 25.76 9.33
C GLU A 640 13.41 26.78 8.76
N ARG A 641 13.84 27.68 7.86
CA ARG A 641 12.96 28.73 7.28
C ARG A 641 12.10 28.28 6.10
N GLU A 642 12.38 27.13 5.51
CA GLU A 642 11.68 26.63 4.31
C GLU A 642 10.52 25.68 4.63
N ARG A 643 10.27 25.36 5.91
CA ARG A 643 9.05 24.67 6.31
C ARG A 643 7.90 25.68 6.33
N GLU A 644 7.39 26.01 5.15
CA GLU A 644 6.02 26.45 5.02
C GLU A 644 5.16 25.39 5.71
N ALA A 645 4.47 25.79 6.79
CA ALA A 645 3.38 25.00 7.31
C ALA A 645 2.39 24.83 6.16
N SER A 646 2.45 23.69 5.47
CA SER A 646 1.46 23.34 4.48
C SER A 646 0.14 23.45 5.20
N MET A 647 -0.68 24.43 4.82
CA MET A 647 -2.04 24.59 5.32
C MET A 647 -2.87 23.44 4.74
N ALA A 648 -2.59 22.22 5.22
CA ALA A 648 -3.40 21.06 4.96
C ALA A 648 -4.80 21.39 5.50
N PRO A 649 -5.86 21.09 4.73
CA PRO A 649 -7.22 21.21 5.25
C PRO A 649 -7.30 20.47 6.57
N LEU A 650 -7.74 21.15 7.62
CA LEU A 650 -8.00 20.48 8.89
C LEU A 650 -9.12 19.46 8.64
N ASP A 651 -8.80 18.17 8.78
CA ASP A 651 -9.77 17.08 8.60
C ASP A 651 -10.74 17.05 9.80
N PHE A 652 -11.84 17.81 9.69
CA PHE A 652 -12.87 17.91 10.75
C PHE A 652 -13.96 16.83 10.67
N TYR A 653 -13.91 15.94 9.69
CA TYR A 653 -14.92 14.91 9.49
C TYR A 653 -14.36 13.52 9.74
N GLU A 654 -15.15 12.66 10.39
CA GLU A 654 -14.86 11.23 10.43
C GLU A 654 -15.13 10.66 9.04
N PRO A 655 -14.16 9.97 8.42
CA PRO A 655 -14.38 9.33 7.14
C PRO A 655 -15.42 8.22 7.29
N ARG A 656 -16.31 8.12 6.30
CA ARG A 656 -17.42 7.16 6.30
C ARG A 656 -17.42 6.37 5.00
N PRO A 657 -17.85 5.09 5.02
CA PRO A 657 -18.08 4.31 3.82
C PRO A 657 -19.08 5.03 2.89
N ILE A 658 -18.73 5.10 1.60
CA ILE A 658 -19.68 5.59 0.60
C ILE A 658 -20.77 4.54 0.42
N TYR A 659 -22.01 5.02 0.25
CA TYR A 659 -23.10 4.13 -0.12
C TYR A 659 -22.97 3.73 -1.59
N ASN A 660 -22.76 2.45 -1.82
CA ASN A 660 -22.96 1.84 -3.13
C ASN A 660 -24.27 1.06 -3.12
N PRO A 661 -25.09 1.16 -4.18
CA PRO A 661 -26.30 0.36 -4.27
C PRO A 661 -25.93 -1.13 -4.28
N PRO A 662 -26.65 -1.98 -3.53
CA PRO A 662 -26.44 -3.42 -3.54
C PRO A 662 -26.37 -3.98 -4.96
N HIS A 663 -25.37 -4.82 -5.21
CA HIS A 663 -25.09 -5.42 -6.52
C HIS A 663 -26.28 -6.25 -7.08
N VAL A 664 -27.20 -6.68 -6.21
CA VAL A 664 -28.44 -7.38 -6.56
C VAL A 664 -29.32 -6.58 -7.53
N PHE A 665 -29.27 -5.23 -7.48
CA PHE A 665 -30.03 -4.39 -8.41
C PHE A 665 -29.49 -4.39 -9.84
N ASP A 666 -28.20 -4.67 -10.00
CA ASP A 666 -27.54 -4.74 -11.32
C ASP A 666 -27.58 -6.16 -11.91
N GLN A 667 -27.95 -7.17 -11.11
CA GLN A 667 -28.06 -8.55 -11.56
C GLN A 667 -29.32 -8.77 -12.41
N GLY A 668 -29.14 -9.27 -13.62
CA GLY A 668 -30.25 -9.76 -14.44
C GLY A 668 -30.85 -11.04 -13.85
N SER A 669 -32.16 -11.24 -14.04
CA SER A 669 -32.84 -12.49 -13.65
C SER A 669 -32.21 -13.70 -14.35
N SER A 670 -32.16 -14.83 -13.65
CA SER A 670 -31.72 -16.12 -14.17
C SER A 670 -32.81 -16.87 -14.95
N LEU A 671 -34.07 -16.39 -14.91
CA LEU A 671 -35.19 -16.96 -15.65
C LEU A 671 -35.00 -17.04 -17.17
N PRO A 672 -34.47 -16.02 -17.87
CA PRO A 672 -34.20 -16.10 -19.31
C PRO A 672 -33.26 -17.25 -19.65
N LEU A 673 -32.27 -17.53 -18.79
CA LEU A 673 -31.33 -18.65 -18.98
C LEU A 673 -31.99 -20.00 -18.75
N LEU A 674 -32.87 -20.12 -17.74
CA LEU A 674 -33.71 -21.31 -17.57
C LEU A 674 -34.55 -21.55 -18.82
N LEU A 675 -35.13 -20.50 -19.37
CA LEU A 675 -35.99 -20.55 -20.55
C LEU A 675 -35.20 -20.92 -21.81
N GLU A 676 -33.98 -20.41 -21.99
CA GLU A 676 -33.04 -20.85 -23.04
C GLU A 676 -32.64 -22.32 -22.88
N ARG A 677 -32.36 -22.78 -21.66
CA ARG A 677 -32.08 -24.20 -21.38
C ARG A 677 -33.27 -25.09 -21.73
N LEU A 678 -34.49 -24.66 -21.39
CA LEU A 678 -35.70 -25.42 -21.74
C LEU A 678 -35.92 -25.46 -23.27
N ARG A 679 -35.64 -24.37 -23.98
CA ARG A 679 -35.69 -24.29 -25.46
C ARG A 679 -34.62 -25.14 -26.17
N THR A 680 -33.47 -25.38 -25.55
CA THR A 680 -32.37 -26.18 -26.10
C THR A 680 -32.39 -27.64 -25.65
N SER A 681 -33.11 -27.95 -24.57
CA SER A 681 -33.26 -29.30 -24.03
C SER A 681 -34.25 -30.17 -24.82
N ARG A 682 -34.40 -31.43 -24.38
CA ARG A 682 -35.43 -32.37 -24.85
C ARG A 682 -36.87 -31.85 -24.66
N HIS A 683 -37.04 -30.77 -23.89
CA HIS A 683 -38.32 -30.15 -23.57
C HIS A 683 -38.70 -28.98 -24.49
N LYS A 684 -37.96 -28.74 -25.59
CA LYS A 684 -38.21 -27.66 -26.56
C LYS A 684 -39.66 -27.59 -27.05
N THR A 685 -40.27 -28.74 -27.34
CA THR A 685 -41.65 -28.84 -27.84
C THR A 685 -42.70 -28.45 -26.80
N LEU A 686 -42.40 -28.61 -25.51
CA LEU A 686 -43.29 -28.24 -24.41
C LEU A 686 -43.36 -26.71 -24.21
N VAL A 687 -42.24 -26.01 -24.44
CA VAL A 687 -42.18 -24.53 -24.29
C VAL A 687 -43.04 -23.82 -25.34
N SER A 688 -43.21 -24.42 -26.52
CA SER A 688 -44.01 -23.87 -27.63
C SER A 688 -45.47 -24.36 -27.66
N GLN A 689 -45.82 -25.35 -26.83
CA GLN A 689 -47.17 -25.90 -26.78
C GLN A 689 -48.04 -25.17 -25.75
N GLU A 690 -49.36 -25.22 -25.92
CA GLU A 690 -50.30 -24.75 -24.91
C GLU A 690 -50.10 -25.50 -23.60
N VAL A 691 -50.17 -24.76 -22.48
CA VAL A 691 -49.85 -25.27 -21.15
C VAL A 691 -50.85 -26.36 -20.75
N LYS A 692 -50.40 -27.62 -20.77
CA LYS A 692 -51.13 -28.76 -20.23
C LYS A 692 -50.64 -29.07 -18.82
N LEU A 693 -51.56 -29.35 -17.90
CA LEU A 693 -51.27 -29.79 -16.52
C LEU A 693 -50.68 -31.20 -16.54
N SER A 694 -49.37 -31.29 -16.81
CA SER A 694 -48.58 -32.51 -16.72
C SER A 694 -47.61 -32.42 -15.53
N PRO A 695 -47.19 -33.55 -14.93
CA PRO A 695 -46.21 -33.54 -13.84
C PRO A 695 -44.91 -32.80 -14.19
N LEU A 696 -44.47 -32.92 -15.45
CA LEU A 696 -43.28 -32.24 -15.96
C LEU A 696 -43.48 -30.73 -16.09
N THR A 697 -44.66 -30.28 -16.55
CA THR A 697 -45.00 -28.86 -16.62
C THR A 697 -45.00 -28.24 -15.22
N LEU A 698 -45.55 -28.94 -14.23
CA LEU A 698 -45.56 -28.49 -12.83
C LEU A 698 -44.14 -28.43 -12.25
N GLN A 699 -43.25 -29.36 -12.60
CA GLN A 699 -41.85 -29.32 -12.18
C GLN A 699 -41.14 -28.07 -12.74
N ILE A 700 -41.33 -27.75 -14.02
CA ILE A 700 -40.77 -26.55 -14.65
C ILE A 700 -41.26 -25.28 -13.94
N PHE A 701 -42.56 -25.19 -13.65
CA PHE A 701 -43.11 -24.05 -12.90
C PHE A 701 -42.59 -23.98 -11.46
N THR A 702 -42.37 -25.12 -10.82
CA THR A 702 -41.79 -25.18 -9.47
C THR A 702 -40.35 -24.67 -9.49
N ASP A 703 -39.55 -25.07 -10.47
CA ASP A 703 -38.16 -24.60 -10.62
C ASP A 703 -38.10 -23.11 -10.98
N ALA A 704 -38.99 -22.62 -11.83
CA ALA A 704 -39.13 -21.19 -12.10
C ALA A 704 -39.58 -20.40 -10.86
N HIS A 705 -40.51 -20.94 -10.07
CA HIS A 705 -40.98 -20.32 -8.84
C HIS A 705 -39.87 -20.26 -7.77
N LYS A 706 -39.04 -21.31 -7.63
CA LYS A 706 -37.88 -21.30 -6.72
C LYS A 706 -36.93 -20.15 -7.06
N ILE A 707 -36.59 -20.00 -8.34
CA ILE A 707 -35.73 -18.92 -8.82
C ILE A 707 -36.35 -17.55 -8.51
N LEU A 708 -37.62 -17.34 -8.88
CA LEU A 708 -38.32 -16.07 -8.65
C LEU A 708 -38.45 -15.74 -7.16
N SER A 709 -38.80 -16.73 -6.33
CA SER A 709 -38.96 -16.56 -4.90
C SER A 709 -37.63 -16.13 -4.26
N GLU A 710 -36.52 -16.72 -4.68
CA GLU A 710 -35.20 -16.39 -4.18
C GLU A 710 -34.72 -15.00 -4.68
N GLU A 711 -34.88 -14.70 -5.96
CA GLU A 711 -34.55 -13.40 -6.53
C GLU A 711 -35.36 -12.28 -5.87
N THR A 712 -36.67 -12.49 -5.67
CA THR A 712 -37.56 -11.53 -5.00
C THR A 712 -37.20 -11.37 -3.52
N TYR A 713 -36.83 -12.45 -2.84
CA TYR A 713 -36.37 -12.40 -1.45
C TYR A 713 -35.09 -11.57 -1.32
N LYS A 714 -34.08 -11.82 -2.17
CA LYS A 714 -32.82 -11.05 -2.19
C LYS A 714 -33.08 -9.57 -2.49
N LEU A 715 -33.90 -9.27 -3.49
CA LEU A 715 -34.31 -7.89 -3.81
C LEU A 715 -35.04 -7.21 -2.65
N GLY A 716 -35.91 -7.93 -1.94
CA GLY A 716 -36.61 -7.43 -0.77
C GLY A 716 -35.67 -7.09 0.39
N VAL A 717 -34.68 -7.95 0.66
CA VAL A 717 -33.65 -7.70 1.68
C VAL A 717 -32.79 -6.50 1.31
N SER A 718 -32.30 -6.42 0.07
CA SER A 718 -31.51 -5.29 -0.42
C SER A 718 -32.31 -3.98 -0.42
N ALA A 719 -33.60 -4.00 -0.80
CA ALA A 719 -34.46 -2.82 -0.72
C ALA A 719 -34.65 -2.34 0.73
N ALA A 720 -34.85 -3.26 1.68
CA ALA A 720 -34.93 -2.92 3.09
C ALA A 720 -33.63 -2.29 3.62
N GLU A 721 -32.47 -2.74 3.13
CA GLU A 721 -31.18 -2.13 3.44
C GLU A 721 -31.07 -0.70 2.89
N VAL A 722 -31.54 -0.44 1.67
CA VAL A 722 -31.59 0.93 1.11
C VAL A 722 -32.41 1.84 2.00
N PHE A 723 -33.59 1.40 2.47
CA PHE A 723 -34.43 2.19 3.38
C PHE A 723 -33.71 2.51 4.69
N ARG A 724 -33.07 1.50 5.32
CA ARG A 724 -32.26 1.72 6.53
C ARG A 724 -31.12 2.70 6.26
N ARG A 725 -30.46 2.61 5.10
CA ARG A 725 -29.39 3.54 4.73
C ARG A 725 -29.93 4.95 4.52
N CYS A 726 -31.10 5.13 3.92
CA CYS A 726 -31.73 6.44 3.79
C CYS A 726 -31.99 7.09 5.16
N GLU A 727 -32.46 6.32 6.15
CA GLU A 727 -32.62 6.80 7.53
C GLU A 727 -31.28 7.16 8.17
N LEU A 728 -30.25 6.33 8.00
CA LEU A 728 -28.89 6.63 8.45
C LEU A 728 -28.37 7.91 7.82
N LEU A 729 -28.46 8.07 6.50
CA LEU A 729 -27.99 9.27 5.78
C LEU A 729 -28.64 10.56 6.29
N GLN A 730 -29.92 10.52 6.68
CA GLN A 730 -30.57 11.68 7.30
C GLN A 730 -29.94 12.02 8.66
N ASN A 731 -29.65 11.01 9.48
CA ASN A 731 -28.97 11.21 10.76
C ASN A 731 -27.53 11.69 10.58
N GLU A 732 -26.81 11.16 9.58
CA GLU A 732 -25.46 11.57 9.23
C GLU A 732 -25.43 13.03 8.76
N LEU A 733 -26.39 13.45 7.93
CA LEU A 733 -26.51 14.84 7.48
C LEU A 733 -26.73 15.81 8.65
N LYS A 734 -27.57 15.43 9.63
CA LYS A 734 -27.76 16.23 10.86
C LYS A 734 -26.45 16.40 11.63
N GLN A 735 -25.65 15.33 11.75
CA GLN A 735 -24.33 15.40 12.39
C GLN A 735 -23.37 16.30 11.62
N GLN A 736 -23.35 16.22 10.28
CA GLN A 736 -22.50 17.08 9.44
C GLN A 736 -22.85 18.55 9.61
N VAL A 737 -24.14 18.90 9.61
CA VAL A 737 -24.60 20.28 9.86
C VAL A 737 -24.17 20.75 11.25
N SER A 738 -24.27 19.89 12.27
CA SER A 738 -23.81 20.20 13.62
C SER A 738 -22.30 20.47 13.67
N LYS A 739 -21.47 19.60 13.07
CA LYS A 739 -20.01 19.77 13.01
C LYS A 739 -19.62 21.01 12.20
N ALA A 740 -20.30 21.28 11.08
CA ALA A 740 -20.08 22.47 10.28
C ALA A 740 -20.36 23.77 11.07
N ASN A 741 -21.41 23.76 11.90
CA ASN A 741 -21.70 24.89 12.80
C ASN A 741 -20.63 25.05 13.89
N GLU A 742 -20.08 23.96 14.42
CA GLU A 742 -18.96 24.00 15.37
C GLU A 742 -17.69 24.60 14.73
N VAL A 743 -17.35 24.16 13.50
CA VAL A 743 -16.22 24.70 12.74
C VAL A 743 -16.42 26.17 12.43
N LYS A 744 -17.63 26.57 12.02
CA LYS A 744 -17.98 27.98 11.85
C LYS A 744 -17.74 28.77 13.15
N GLY A 745 -18.19 28.25 14.31
CA GLY A 745 -17.93 28.88 15.60
C GLY A 745 -16.43 29.02 15.93
N LYS A 746 -15.62 28.00 15.62
CA LYS A 746 -14.15 28.06 15.75
C LYS A 746 -13.54 29.12 14.81
N ILE A 747 -14.02 29.21 13.58
CA ILE A 747 -13.58 30.22 12.60
C ILE A 747 -13.97 31.62 13.07
N ASP A 748 -15.19 31.80 13.56
CA ASP A 748 -15.68 33.09 14.07
C ASP A 748 -14.88 33.54 15.30
N ALA A 749 -14.50 32.59 16.17
CA ALA A 749 -13.61 32.85 17.31
C ALA A 749 -12.18 33.23 16.88
N ILE A 750 -11.61 32.58 15.86
CA ILE A 750 -10.29 32.92 15.29
C ILE A 750 -10.33 34.27 14.55
N ASN A 751 -11.45 34.56 13.88
CA ASN A 751 -11.68 35.85 13.23
C ASN A 751 -11.96 36.98 14.24
N GLY A 752 -12.10 36.65 15.52
CA GLY A 752 -12.28 37.62 16.61
C GLY A 752 -13.65 38.29 16.61
N VAL A 753 -14.68 37.66 16.02
CA VAL A 753 -16.02 38.26 15.92
C VAL A 753 -16.69 38.42 17.30
N ASP A 754 -16.28 37.62 18.30
CA ASP A 754 -16.81 37.63 19.67
C ASP A 754 -15.91 38.34 20.71
N ARG A 755 -14.83 39.03 20.29
CA ARG A 755 -14.00 39.84 21.20
C ARG A 755 -14.18 41.32 20.88
N ASP A 756 -14.96 42.00 21.71
CA ASP A 756 -15.29 43.43 21.60
C ASP A 756 -14.10 44.41 21.74
N ASP A 757 -12.85 43.93 21.88
CA ASP A 757 -11.65 44.77 21.93
C ASP A 757 -10.56 44.24 20.97
N GLU A 758 -10.28 45.03 19.93
CA GLU A 758 -9.21 44.89 18.91
C GLU A 758 -9.15 43.57 18.10
N SER A 759 -9.44 43.65 16.79
CA SER A 759 -9.27 42.52 15.85
C SER A 759 -7.83 41.98 15.88
N ASP A 760 -7.68 40.66 16.04
CA ASP A 760 -6.38 39.95 16.08
C ASP A 760 -5.46 40.30 14.90
N ASN A 761 -6.01 40.67 13.75
CA ASN A 761 -5.25 41.12 12.58
C ASN A 761 -4.42 42.40 12.89
N ILE A 762 -4.95 43.30 13.71
CA ILE A 762 -4.24 44.49 14.20
C ILE A 762 -3.14 44.06 15.18
N MET A 763 -3.42 43.11 16.08
CA MET A 763 -2.41 42.56 17.00
C MET A 763 -1.25 41.90 16.24
N TYR A 764 -1.54 41.06 15.24
CA TYR A 764 -0.52 40.40 14.42
C TYR A 764 0.29 41.42 13.61
N LYS A 765 -0.35 42.40 12.98
CA LYS A 765 0.35 43.50 12.29
C LYS A 765 1.28 44.27 13.25
N ARG A 766 0.82 44.53 14.48
CA ARG A 766 1.63 45.18 15.52
C ARG A 766 2.83 44.30 15.89
N ARG A 767 2.64 43.02 16.21
CA ARG A 767 3.73 42.07 16.51
C ARG A 767 4.77 41.99 15.38
N ILE A 768 4.31 41.90 14.13
CA ILE A 768 5.21 41.84 12.95
C ILE A 768 6.00 43.15 12.82
N SER A 769 5.35 44.29 13.03
CA SER A 769 6.02 45.60 12.99
C SER A 769 7.08 45.74 14.08
N GLU A 770 6.81 45.25 15.29
CA GLU A 770 7.77 45.24 16.40
C GLU A 770 8.93 44.28 16.14
N ALA A 771 8.67 43.11 15.56
CA ALA A 771 9.70 42.16 15.17
C ALA A 771 10.63 42.74 14.11
N ARG A 772 10.08 43.40 13.07
CA ARG A 772 10.88 44.10 12.04
C ARG A 772 11.75 45.19 12.65
N LYS A 773 11.21 46.02 13.54
CA LYS A 773 11.97 47.04 14.27
C LYS A 773 13.10 46.44 15.11
N ARG A 774 12.85 45.32 15.81
CA ARG A 774 13.90 44.61 16.56
C ARG A 774 14.98 44.05 15.63
N GLN A 775 14.61 43.45 14.51
CA GLN A 775 15.56 42.91 13.55
C GLN A 775 16.47 44.00 12.99
N GLU A 776 15.91 45.16 12.63
CA GLU A 776 16.67 46.31 12.16
C GLU A 776 17.65 46.82 13.22
N ALA A 777 17.21 46.95 14.48
CA ALA A 777 18.06 47.36 15.59
C ALA A 777 19.21 46.37 15.85
N ILE A 778 18.94 45.06 15.77
CA ILE A 778 19.96 44.01 15.91
C ILE A 778 20.94 44.06 14.74
N ALA A 779 20.46 44.20 13.50
CA ALA A 779 21.32 44.30 12.32
C ALA A 779 22.27 45.51 12.42
N GLN A 780 21.77 46.67 12.85
CA GLN A 780 22.60 47.85 13.10
C GLN A 780 23.63 47.59 14.21
N ARG A 781 23.27 46.88 15.27
CA ARG A 781 24.20 46.52 16.35
C ARG A 781 25.29 45.56 15.88
N VAL A 782 24.95 44.56 15.08
CA VAL A 782 25.91 43.62 14.49
C VAL A 782 26.87 44.35 13.55
N GLU A 783 26.36 45.25 12.72
CA GLU A 783 27.20 46.07 11.83
C GLU A 783 28.15 46.99 12.63
N ASN A 784 27.67 47.58 13.73
CA ASN A 784 28.52 48.38 14.61
C ASN A 784 29.61 47.53 15.30
N LEU A 785 29.28 46.31 15.76
CA LEU A 785 30.26 45.38 16.32
C LEU A 785 31.27 44.93 15.26
N ARG A 786 30.81 44.63 14.04
CA ARG A 786 31.69 44.30 12.90
C ARG A 786 32.68 45.43 12.61
N LYS A 787 32.22 46.68 12.61
CA LYS A 787 33.09 47.86 12.45
C LYS A 787 34.10 48.02 13.58
N ILE A 788 33.75 47.71 14.82
CA ILE A 788 34.65 47.78 15.97
C ILE A 788 35.71 46.66 15.89
N VAL A 789 35.30 45.42 15.61
CA VAL A 789 36.20 44.27 15.44
C VAL A 789 37.14 44.49 14.26
N GLY A 790 36.62 44.98 13.12
CA GLY A 790 37.43 45.30 11.95
C GLY A 790 38.47 46.40 12.19
N LYS A 791 38.24 47.33 13.14
CA LYS A 791 39.21 48.36 13.53
C LYS A 791 40.26 47.87 14.54
N ALA A 792 40.00 46.78 15.26
CA ALA A 792 40.90 46.25 16.28
C ALA A 792 42.01 45.35 15.70
N THR A 793 41.89 44.93 14.43
CA THR A 793 42.90 44.12 13.75
C THR A 793 43.86 45.03 12.99
N THR A 794 45.13 45.07 13.39
CA THR A 794 46.22 45.81 12.72
C THR A 794 46.92 44.98 11.63
N ARG A 795 46.27 43.92 11.13
CA ARG A 795 46.86 43.01 10.14
C ARG A 795 46.68 43.57 8.72
N ASP A 796 47.68 43.40 7.86
CA ASP A 796 47.64 43.88 6.48
C ASP A 796 46.43 43.32 5.70
N LEU A 797 45.80 44.21 4.92
CA LEU A 797 44.54 43.95 4.21
C LEU A 797 44.68 42.77 3.23
N SER A 798 43.77 41.80 3.38
CA SER A 798 43.70 40.62 2.52
C SER A 798 43.36 40.98 1.08
N HIS A 799 43.75 40.15 0.12
CA HIS A 799 43.46 40.36 -1.31
C HIS A 799 41.94 40.48 -1.57
N LYS A 800 41.12 39.73 -0.82
CA LYS A 800 39.64 39.80 -0.88
C LYS A 800 39.10 41.10 -0.28
N GLU A 801 39.74 41.65 0.76
CA GLU A 801 39.34 42.94 1.36
C GLU A 801 39.71 44.12 0.45
N ARG A 802 40.85 44.02 -0.25
CA ARG A 802 41.21 44.98 -1.30
C ARG A 802 40.20 44.98 -2.44
N ALA A 803 39.80 43.79 -2.92
CA ALA A 803 38.75 43.65 -3.93
C ALA A 803 37.41 44.21 -3.44
N PHE A 804 37.00 43.91 -2.20
CA PHE A 804 35.79 44.47 -1.61
C PHE A 804 35.87 45.99 -1.45
N MET A 805 37.01 46.56 -1.07
CA MET A 805 37.19 48.01 -1.03
C MET A 805 37.17 48.65 -2.42
N GLU A 806 37.68 47.97 -3.44
CA GLU A 806 37.56 48.41 -4.83
C GLU A 806 36.10 48.38 -5.29
N GLU A 807 35.34 47.35 -4.93
CA GLU A 807 33.91 47.25 -5.21
C GLU A 807 33.12 48.31 -4.45
N VAL A 808 33.41 48.53 -3.16
CA VAL A 808 32.80 49.61 -2.36
C VAL A 808 33.18 50.97 -2.91
N ARG A 809 34.42 51.18 -3.40
CA ARG A 809 34.80 52.40 -4.10
C ARG A 809 34.02 52.55 -5.39
N ALA A 810 33.92 51.51 -6.21
CA ALA A 810 33.17 51.50 -7.46
C ALA A 810 31.67 51.77 -7.23
N LEU A 811 31.10 51.19 -6.17
CA LEU A 811 29.72 51.42 -5.77
C LEU A 811 29.55 52.85 -5.24
N SER A 812 30.49 53.34 -4.42
CA SER A 812 30.47 54.72 -3.93
C SER A 812 30.59 55.73 -5.08
N THR A 813 31.42 55.47 -6.09
CA THR A 813 31.53 56.31 -7.28
C THR A 813 30.32 56.17 -8.19
N SER A 814 29.62 55.03 -8.19
CA SER A 814 28.35 54.86 -8.91
C SER A 814 27.19 55.61 -8.22
N VAL A 815 27.12 55.57 -6.90
CA VAL A 815 26.05 56.19 -6.10
C VAL A 815 26.30 57.71 -5.95
N SER A 816 27.57 58.12 -5.86
CA SER A 816 27.97 59.53 -5.78
C SER A 816 28.29 60.18 -7.15
N GLY A 817 28.30 59.39 -8.23
CA GLY A 817 28.63 59.82 -9.58
C GLY A 817 30.13 60.08 -9.81
N SER A 818 30.62 59.76 -11.01
CA SER A 818 31.98 60.08 -11.46
C SER A 818 32.06 61.53 -11.96
N ALA A 819 32.77 62.41 -11.25
CA ALA A 819 33.56 63.48 -11.88
C ALA A 819 34.42 64.26 -10.87
N THR A 820 35.58 64.66 -11.37
CA THR A 820 36.66 65.48 -10.83
C THR A 820 36.21 66.83 -10.21
N SER A 821 36.80 67.16 -9.06
CA SER A 821 36.66 68.37 -8.21
C SER A 821 35.51 68.37 -7.18
N GLU A 822 35.84 68.70 -5.93
CA GLU A 822 34.95 68.60 -4.76
C GLU A 822 33.98 69.79 -4.60
N GLU A 823 34.22 70.92 -5.26
CA GLU A 823 33.41 72.14 -5.11
C GLU A 823 32.20 72.22 -6.07
N GLU A 824 32.19 71.48 -7.20
CA GLU A 824 31.02 71.40 -8.10
C GLU A 824 30.05 70.24 -7.75
N ARG A 825 30.45 69.32 -6.86
CA ARG A 825 29.70 68.11 -6.46
C ARG A 825 28.55 68.39 -5.49
N ASP A 826 28.73 69.37 -4.60
CA ASP A 826 27.73 69.67 -3.56
C ASP A 826 26.53 70.45 -4.11
N VAL A 827 26.68 71.08 -5.28
CA VAL A 827 25.62 71.84 -5.96
C VAL A 827 24.75 70.93 -6.85
N ARG A 828 25.31 69.95 -7.58
CA ARG A 828 24.53 69.12 -8.52
C ARG A 828 23.70 68.01 -7.84
N SER A 829 24.23 67.33 -6.82
CA SER A 829 23.51 66.26 -6.11
C SER A 829 22.43 66.81 -5.16
N ARG A 830 22.70 67.91 -4.44
CA ARG A 830 21.66 68.70 -3.74
C ARG A 830 20.67 69.30 -4.73
N SER A 831 21.09 69.78 -5.90
CA SER A 831 20.16 70.34 -6.88
C SER A 831 19.15 69.31 -7.36
N GLN A 832 19.55 68.10 -7.78
CA GLN A 832 18.62 67.05 -8.25
C GLN A 832 17.72 66.51 -7.14
N SER A 833 18.27 66.24 -5.95
CA SER A 833 17.46 65.79 -4.82
C SER A 833 16.51 66.88 -4.32
N GLN A 834 16.97 68.13 -4.18
CA GLN A 834 16.09 69.26 -3.89
C GLN A 834 15.09 69.53 -5.02
N GLU A 835 15.42 69.26 -6.29
CA GLU A 835 14.46 69.36 -7.40
C GLU A 835 13.35 68.33 -7.26
N LEU A 836 13.68 67.07 -6.93
CA LEU A 836 12.68 66.02 -6.72
C LEU A 836 11.83 66.31 -5.48
N TRP A 837 12.44 66.79 -4.40
CA TRP A 837 11.70 67.22 -3.20
C TRP A 837 10.82 68.44 -3.48
N LYS A 838 11.30 69.44 -4.23
CA LYS A 838 10.50 70.60 -4.68
C LYS A 838 9.38 70.17 -5.62
N ARG A 839 9.62 69.22 -6.53
CA ARG A 839 8.57 68.64 -7.40
C ARG A 839 7.53 67.90 -6.58
N LEU A 840 7.93 67.13 -5.58
CA LEU A 840 7.02 66.43 -4.67
C LEU A 840 6.20 67.42 -3.82
N ASP A 841 6.81 68.49 -3.36
CA ASP A 841 6.13 69.55 -2.60
C ASP A 841 5.17 70.36 -3.49
N ASN A 842 5.56 70.61 -4.74
CA ASN A 842 4.67 71.20 -5.76
C ASN A 842 3.51 70.27 -6.11
N VAL A 843 3.74 68.94 -6.21
CA VAL A 843 2.67 67.95 -6.44
C VAL A 843 1.73 67.88 -5.24
N LYS A 844 2.24 67.95 -4.00
CA LYS A 844 1.39 68.03 -2.81
C LYS A 844 0.56 69.30 -2.76
N LYS A 845 1.15 70.45 -3.11
CA LYS A 845 0.43 71.72 -3.23
C LYS A 845 -0.64 71.64 -4.31
N LEU A 846 -0.30 71.14 -5.50
CA LEU A 846 -1.26 70.91 -6.58
C LEU A 846 -2.36 69.93 -6.18
N GLN A 847 -2.05 68.86 -5.44
CA GLN A 847 -3.05 67.93 -4.91
C GLN A 847 -3.99 68.63 -3.94
N SER A 848 -3.46 69.46 -3.03
CA SER A 848 -4.29 70.22 -2.10
C SER A 848 -5.13 71.30 -2.80
N GLU A 849 -4.59 71.97 -3.81
CA GLU A 849 -5.30 72.95 -4.64
C GLU A 849 -6.37 72.28 -5.50
N LEU A 850 -6.10 71.11 -6.09
CA LEU A 850 -7.11 70.34 -6.82
C LEU A 850 -8.18 69.78 -5.88
N ALA A 851 -7.82 69.31 -4.70
CA ALA A 851 -8.79 68.86 -3.69
C ALA A 851 -9.68 70.03 -3.25
N ALA A 852 -9.07 71.20 -2.97
CA ALA A 852 -9.80 72.42 -2.62
C ALA A 852 -10.64 72.94 -3.79
N ASN A 853 -10.17 72.86 -5.04
CA ASN A 853 -10.93 73.22 -6.24
C ASN A 853 -12.07 72.25 -6.49
N VAL A 854 -11.89 70.95 -6.25
CA VAL A 854 -12.96 69.95 -6.34
C VAL A 854 -14.00 70.16 -5.24
N GLU A 855 -13.59 70.49 -4.02
CA GLU A 855 -14.50 70.87 -2.93
C GLU A 855 -15.20 72.21 -3.20
N ALA A 856 -14.51 73.19 -3.78
CA ALA A 856 -15.09 74.45 -4.21
C ALA A 856 -16.05 74.28 -5.40
N LEU A 857 -15.77 73.38 -6.35
CA LEU A 857 -16.69 72.99 -7.44
C LEU A 857 -17.90 72.22 -6.91
N LYS A 858 -17.73 71.41 -5.86
CA LYS A 858 -18.83 70.75 -5.14
C LYS A 858 -19.71 71.75 -4.38
N ASN A 859 -19.12 72.82 -3.84
CA ASN A 859 -19.81 73.84 -3.04
C ASN A 859 -20.35 75.03 -3.86
N SER A 860 -19.82 75.31 -5.05
CA SER A 860 -20.29 76.36 -5.98
C SER A 860 -21.30 75.84 -7.02
N GLY A 861 -21.56 74.53 -7.06
CA GLY A 861 -22.60 73.92 -7.89
C GLY A 861 -24.03 74.08 -7.36
N GLN A 862 -24.32 75.14 -6.57
CA GLN A 862 -25.64 75.37 -5.98
C GLN A 862 -26.19 76.78 -6.27
N VAL A 863 -26.06 77.28 -7.51
CA VAL A 863 -26.88 78.40 -8.02
C VAL A 863 -27.17 78.21 -9.51
N ASP A 864 -28.43 77.84 -9.80
CA ASP A 864 -29.27 77.96 -11.00
C ASP A 864 -28.65 78.07 -12.41
N THR A 865 -28.91 77.04 -13.24
CA THR A 865 -29.47 77.01 -14.65
C THR A 865 -28.98 75.78 -15.45
N PRO A 866 -29.64 75.30 -16.55
CA PRO A 866 -30.28 73.99 -16.60
C PRO A 866 -29.56 72.93 -17.48
N SER A 867 -29.98 71.66 -17.28
CA SER A 867 -29.83 70.48 -18.16
C SER A 867 -28.42 69.99 -18.55
N THR A 868 -27.88 69.06 -17.76
CA THR A 868 -27.38 67.77 -18.27
C THR A 868 -27.80 66.65 -17.29
N PRO A 869 -28.29 65.49 -17.76
CA PRO A 869 -28.67 64.41 -16.86
C PRO A 869 -27.41 63.72 -16.34
N GLU A 870 -27.07 63.97 -15.07
CA GLU A 870 -26.19 63.08 -14.33
C GLU A 870 -26.83 61.68 -14.31
N LEU A 871 -26.22 60.73 -15.03
CA LEU A 871 -26.55 59.31 -14.95
C LEU A 871 -26.29 58.82 -13.51
N ARG A 872 -27.30 58.95 -12.63
CA ARG A 872 -27.38 58.20 -11.38
C ARG A 872 -27.54 56.72 -11.74
N ILE A 873 -26.42 56.03 -11.90
CA ILE A 873 -26.40 54.56 -11.99
C ILE A 873 -27.10 54.03 -10.72
N PRO A 874 -28.18 53.24 -10.86
CA PRO A 874 -28.91 52.67 -9.73
C PRO A 874 -27.97 51.91 -8.79
N GLN A 875 -28.18 52.05 -7.48
CA GLN A 875 -27.29 51.46 -6.47
C GLN A 875 -27.18 49.94 -6.62
N ASP A 876 -28.22 49.28 -7.12
CA ASP A 876 -28.24 47.84 -7.35
C ASP A 876 -27.37 47.42 -8.54
N ILE A 877 -27.34 48.20 -9.62
CA ILE A 877 -26.43 47.95 -10.76
C ILE A 877 -24.99 48.20 -10.31
N ARG A 878 -24.75 49.23 -9.49
CA ARG A 878 -23.42 49.50 -8.92
C ARG A 878 -22.96 48.36 -8.01
N ARG A 879 -23.82 47.86 -7.13
CA ARG A 879 -23.52 46.70 -6.26
C ARG A 879 -23.28 45.43 -7.05
N SER A 880 -24.12 45.16 -8.05
CA SER A 880 -23.96 43.97 -8.92
C SER A 880 -22.68 44.05 -9.74
N LYS A 881 -22.35 45.21 -10.32
CA LYS A 881 -21.09 45.42 -11.03
C LYS A 881 -19.90 45.40 -10.10
N MET A 882 -20.02 45.89 -8.88
CA MET A 882 -18.96 45.83 -7.88
C MET A 882 -18.72 44.40 -7.38
N GLN A 883 -19.75 43.58 -7.20
CA GLN A 883 -19.62 42.14 -6.95
C GLN A 883 -18.98 41.41 -8.15
N GLN A 884 -19.36 41.78 -9.37
CA GLN A 884 -18.74 41.23 -10.59
C GLN A 884 -17.25 41.60 -10.66
N VAL A 885 -16.90 42.86 -10.37
CA VAL A 885 -15.51 43.33 -10.33
C VAL A 885 -14.75 42.66 -9.20
N GLN A 886 -15.32 42.52 -8.00
CA GLN A 886 -14.70 41.79 -6.88
C GLN A 886 -14.45 40.32 -7.23
N GLY A 887 -15.41 39.66 -7.90
CA GLY A 887 -15.24 38.28 -8.36
C GLY A 887 -14.19 38.12 -9.47
N LEU A 888 -14.04 39.13 -10.34
CA LEU A 888 -12.94 39.16 -11.30
C LEU A 888 -11.60 39.44 -10.61
N LEU A 889 -11.56 40.36 -9.65
CA LEU A 889 -10.36 40.67 -8.88
C LEU A 889 -9.89 39.45 -8.08
N SER A 890 -10.79 38.73 -7.40
CA SER A 890 -10.41 37.52 -6.66
C SER A 890 -9.88 36.43 -7.60
N ARG A 891 -10.43 36.31 -8.81
CA ARG A 891 -9.92 35.38 -9.83
C ARG A 891 -8.54 35.78 -10.33
N GLU A 892 -8.33 37.05 -10.63
CA GLU A 892 -7.01 37.57 -11.06
C GLU A 892 -5.98 37.43 -9.94
N THR A 893 -6.33 37.75 -8.69
CA THR A 893 -5.45 37.53 -7.54
C THR A 893 -5.08 36.07 -7.39
N ALA A 894 -6.04 35.15 -7.50
CA ALA A 894 -5.76 33.72 -7.45
C ALA A 894 -4.87 33.23 -8.62
N LEU A 895 -5.03 33.81 -9.81
CA LEU A 895 -4.15 33.52 -10.95
C LEU A 895 -2.74 34.05 -10.73
N VAL A 896 -2.60 35.26 -10.19
CA VAL A 896 -1.31 35.84 -9.85
C VAL A 896 -0.61 34.99 -8.79
N ASP A 897 -1.30 34.61 -7.70
CA ASP A 897 -0.74 33.77 -6.64
C ASP A 897 -0.34 32.36 -7.14
N ALA A 898 -1.14 31.78 -8.05
CA ALA A 898 -0.79 30.50 -8.67
C ALA A 898 0.41 30.61 -9.62
N VAL A 899 0.56 31.74 -10.32
CA VAL A 899 1.71 31.99 -11.20
C VAL A 899 2.96 32.29 -10.37
N THR A 900 2.87 33.12 -9.32
CA THR A 900 4.00 33.43 -8.44
C THR A 900 4.49 32.19 -7.73
N SER A 901 3.60 31.38 -7.14
CA SER A 901 3.98 30.10 -6.51
C SER A 901 4.59 29.12 -7.51
N ARG A 902 4.14 29.10 -8.77
CA ARG A 902 4.76 28.29 -9.83
C ARG A 902 6.14 28.82 -10.22
N LEU A 903 6.33 30.14 -10.24
CA LEU A 903 7.60 30.79 -10.52
C LEU A 903 8.60 30.54 -9.39
N GLU A 904 8.16 30.63 -8.14
CA GLU A 904 8.94 30.30 -6.94
C GLU A 904 9.36 28.82 -6.94
N ARG A 905 8.45 27.90 -7.26
CA ARG A 905 8.80 26.47 -7.43
C ARG A 905 9.82 26.25 -8.53
N LEU A 906 9.68 26.92 -9.67
CA LEU A 906 10.64 26.82 -10.77
C LEU A 906 12.01 27.40 -10.38
N GLN A 907 12.03 28.47 -9.60
CA GLN A 907 13.25 29.12 -9.13
C GLN A 907 13.96 28.31 -8.03
N ALA A 908 13.22 27.51 -7.25
CA ALA A 908 13.79 26.58 -6.28
C ALA A 908 14.33 25.27 -6.91
N THR A 909 13.91 24.95 -8.14
CA THR A 909 14.39 23.78 -8.90
C THR A 909 15.63 24.05 -9.78
N VAL A 910 16.09 25.30 -9.85
CA VAL A 910 17.35 25.73 -10.50
C VAL A 910 18.37 26.00 -9.41
#